data_AF-A0A7C1JK22-F1
#
_entry.id   AF-A0A7C1JK22-F1
#
_cell.length_a   1.000
_cell.length_b   1.000
_cell.length_c   1.000
_cell.angle_alpha   90.00
_cell.angle_beta   90.00
_cell.angle_gamma   90.00
#
_symmetry.space_group_name_H-M   'P 1'
#
loop_
_entity.id
_entity.type
_entity.pdbx_description
1 polymer ?
#
loop_
_entity_poly.entity_id
_entity_poly.type
_entity_poly.pdbx_seq_one_letter_code
_entity_poly.pdbx_strand_id
1 'polypeptide(L)'
;SAANSSYSATLVGPRHVLIANHYLRPAQLCFSGGDGQVHTFAVQEYSGPLGDYAGYANPPDLAMGLLAEPVPAQTGIRPATILFMGYSVGSSSPYYDLPMLVYGAYAAVGYGKIYSVRDGLFSWGGKYFTYAFDLTTPDRARLQYGDSSSPSFFVTGANGQMYLAGSHFLIYGDAQNSAYGVDTAVPLMLADINRYMANTGYLAQVVTPITARWTNATGTGQWGNAANWSPAVVPADSFPANDDTRPVATTAAVLLDAARAIPGPGPYTVTLGGTAKVTGVSFAPAAGSNGFVIGTGGERLLLGEAGVTNLDDQQQRFDCDITLRSWQRWNVGPGGLKVTGNINLAHSEAYLLVIEGQGTTELTGVVSAVDVGGNAVPGGLSLYGPGKLVLSGPGNTYAGKTFVLGGTLSIGRDEHLGAGPSAFSPDHLTLDGGTLQVRAGTTVSLHQNRGIALGFGGGTIAVDAGQTLTVQGAINGLGDLALRTGDGSGQGTMVLAAPAEHYGLTTVRNATLTLRGTSGAVVNSPWIELYAGRLRLDNSAGNPTAPGGRLPDATPLKFNSAILEVAAHSSGSSETLGDLLVESGENTYWLAASAGSTVLSNGQYLRSPGAVLNFTSSAPLGGANQIRLAGQSTGFIDQGTFVDGMYYAVYSSAGHVRAMTTGAGQHDYATSVTPDRHVRLTATPAAQSSVELKTLTLHGSVNFLLAPGAELTLSEGGLVKSGGGNSLLSGDWLVSPTELVIRAAGTADILNLNTSVLIPGGDGITKCGPETVVLGGFSNLYLGPTTVTDGTLKAGTWAAIPEWSPLVLTGPGKFDLAGFNQTVARVTM
;
A
#
# COMPACT_ATOMS: atom_id res chain seq x y z
N SER A 1 -17.54 28.49 -13.76
CA SER A 1 -17.03 29.78 -14.26
C SER A 1 -17.56 29.97 -15.68
N ALA A 2 -17.96 31.18 -16.05
CA ALA A 2 -18.76 31.49 -17.24
C ALA A 2 -17.99 31.48 -18.59
N ALA A 3 -16.84 30.81 -18.70
CA ALA A 3 -16.00 30.85 -19.91
C ALA A 3 -15.69 29.48 -20.54
N ASN A 4 -16.09 28.37 -19.92
CA ASN A 4 -16.01 27.03 -20.51
C ASN A 4 -17.42 26.44 -20.53
N SER A 5 -17.81 25.78 -21.62
CA SER A 5 -19.11 25.11 -21.77
C SER A 5 -19.45 24.31 -20.50
N SER A 6 -20.49 24.77 -19.80
CA SER A 6 -20.81 24.35 -18.42
C SER A 6 -21.41 22.95 -18.40
N TYR A 7 -20.55 21.94 -18.37
CA TYR A 7 -20.95 20.54 -18.26
C TYR A 7 -21.07 20.14 -16.78
N SER A 8 -22.26 19.71 -16.36
CA SER A 8 -22.48 19.17 -15.01
C SER A 8 -22.14 17.68 -14.95
N ALA A 9 -21.64 17.22 -13.81
CA ALA A 9 -21.47 15.80 -13.51
C ALA A 9 -21.54 15.61 -11.99
N THR A 10 -22.00 14.44 -11.55
CA THR A 10 -22.15 14.15 -10.12
C THR A 10 -21.25 13.02 -9.69
N LEU A 11 -20.30 13.29 -8.79
CA LEU A 11 -19.43 12.26 -8.21
C LEU A 11 -20.26 11.31 -7.32
N VAL A 12 -20.23 10.01 -7.60
CA VAL A 12 -20.96 8.95 -6.86
C VAL A 12 -20.06 7.84 -6.32
N GLY A 13 -18.79 7.86 -6.68
CA GLY A 13 -17.73 7.10 -6.04
C GLY A 13 -16.39 7.81 -6.22
N PRO A 14 -15.29 7.30 -5.65
CA PRO A 14 -13.99 7.98 -5.69
C PRO A 14 -13.48 8.29 -7.11
N ARG A 15 -13.92 7.52 -8.11
CA ARG A 15 -13.56 7.69 -9.53
C ARG A 15 -14.77 7.79 -10.46
N HIS A 16 -15.98 7.81 -9.92
CA HIS A 16 -17.18 7.54 -10.71
C HIS A 16 -18.10 8.74 -10.69
N VAL A 17 -18.53 9.17 -11.88
CA VAL A 17 -19.45 10.29 -12.05
C VAL A 17 -20.69 9.85 -12.82
N LEU A 18 -21.84 10.45 -12.50
CA LEU A 18 -23.06 10.35 -13.31
C LEU A 18 -23.15 11.54 -14.26
N ILE A 19 -23.63 11.25 -15.48
CA ILE A 19 -23.89 12.22 -16.54
C ILE A 19 -25.13 11.79 -17.34
N ALA A 20 -25.85 12.74 -17.94
CA ALA A 20 -26.89 12.42 -18.91
C ALA A 20 -26.27 11.79 -20.18
N ASN A 21 -26.92 10.77 -20.74
CA ASN A 21 -26.38 9.99 -21.86
C ASN A 21 -26.39 10.77 -23.18
N HIS A 22 -27.35 11.66 -23.39
CA HIS A 22 -27.41 12.52 -24.59
C HIS A 22 -26.33 13.61 -24.61
N TYR A 23 -25.55 13.74 -23.54
CA TYR A 23 -24.64 14.86 -23.33
C TYR A 23 -23.27 14.64 -23.99
N LEU A 24 -22.52 15.72 -24.19
CA LEU A 24 -21.15 15.65 -24.72
C LEU A 24 -20.22 14.96 -23.71
N ARG A 25 -19.19 14.26 -24.20
CA ARG A 25 -18.24 13.46 -23.41
C ARG A 25 -16.90 14.22 -23.25
N PRO A 26 -16.77 15.17 -22.31
CA PRO A 26 -15.54 15.95 -22.18
C PRO A 26 -14.39 15.08 -21.67
N ALA A 27 -13.18 15.32 -22.19
CA ALA A 27 -11.98 14.60 -21.75
C ALA A 27 -11.57 14.94 -20.30
N GLN A 28 -12.12 16.01 -19.73
CA GLN A 28 -11.81 16.47 -18.38
C GLN A 28 -13.08 16.97 -17.68
N LEU A 29 -13.13 16.79 -16.36
CA LEU A 29 -14.18 17.30 -15.48
C LEU A 29 -13.56 18.14 -14.37
N CYS A 30 -14.23 19.22 -13.98
CA CYS A 30 -13.77 20.14 -12.95
C CYS A 30 -14.73 20.12 -11.77
N PHE A 31 -14.20 20.02 -10.55
CA PHE A 31 -14.97 20.05 -9.31
C PHE A 31 -14.48 21.17 -8.41
N SER A 32 -15.40 21.86 -7.75
CA SER A 32 -15.04 22.78 -6.67
C SER A 32 -14.77 21.98 -5.40
N GLY A 33 -13.58 22.18 -4.82
CA GLY A 33 -13.16 21.55 -3.59
C GLY A 33 -13.65 22.29 -2.35
N GLY A 34 -13.70 21.56 -1.24
CA GLY A 34 -13.93 22.15 0.09
C GLY A 34 -12.76 23.01 0.57
N ASP A 35 -11.62 22.90 -0.10
CA ASP A 35 -10.43 23.74 0.05
C ASP A 35 -10.53 25.10 -0.69
N GLY A 36 -11.64 25.36 -1.38
CA GLY A 36 -11.88 26.59 -2.14
C GLY A 36 -11.18 26.63 -3.50
N GLN A 37 -10.54 25.53 -3.94
CA GLN A 37 -9.91 25.41 -5.25
C GLN A 37 -10.82 24.69 -6.25
N VAL A 38 -10.51 24.83 -7.54
CA VAL A 38 -11.11 24.00 -8.60
C VAL A 38 -10.10 22.95 -9.02
N HIS A 39 -10.50 21.68 -8.90
CA HIS A 39 -9.67 20.52 -9.26
C HIS A 39 -10.15 19.94 -10.58
N THR A 40 -9.22 19.70 -11.50
CA THR A 40 -9.49 19.15 -12.84
C THR A 40 -9.00 17.71 -12.92
N PHE A 41 -9.88 16.80 -13.33
CA PHE A 41 -9.57 15.38 -13.46
C PHE A 41 -9.77 14.92 -14.90
N ALA A 42 -8.85 14.11 -15.41
CA ALA A 42 -9.00 13.45 -16.70
C ALA A 42 -10.06 12.35 -16.61
N VAL A 43 -10.87 12.23 -17.66
CA VAL A 43 -11.85 11.15 -17.80
C VAL A 43 -11.24 10.06 -18.67
N GLN A 44 -11.15 8.85 -18.12
CA GLN A 44 -10.64 7.66 -18.80
C GLN A 44 -11.64 7.14 -19.82
N GLU A 45 -12.91 7.05 -19.43
CA GLU A 45 -13.98 6.56 -20.30
C GLU A 45 -15.35 7.08 -19.86
N TYR A 46 -16.30 6.98 -20.79
CA TYR A 46 -17.72 7.13 -20.53
C TYR A 46 -18.45 5.88 -20.99
N SER A 47 -19.40 5.40 -20.19
CA SER A 47 -20.29 4.31 -20.59
C SER A 47 -21.24 4.75 -21.71
N GLY A 48 -21.94 3.80 -22.31
CA GLY A 48 -23.20 4.07 -22.98
C GLY A 48 -24.34 4.33 -21.98
N PRO A 49 -25.61 4.32 -22.44
CA PRO A 49 -26.73 4.33 -21.51
C PRO A 49 -26.64 3.14 -20.55
N LEU A 50 -26.93 3.36 -19.27
CA LEU A 50 -26.85 2.33 -18.24
C LEU A 50 -28.01 1.35 -18.31
N GLY A 51 -27.71 0.05 -18.16
CA GLY A 51 -28.65 -1.07 -18.12
C GLY A 51 -28.90 -1.72 -19.48
N ASP A 52 -29.61 -2.86 -19.49
CA ASP A 52 -29.97 -3.58 -20.71
C ASP A 52 -31.34 -3.14 -21.23
N TYR A 53 -31.32 -2.34 -22.29
CA TYR A 53 -32.51 -1.79 -22.94
C TYR A 53 -32.57 -2.18 -24.43
N ALA A 54 -32.06 -3.35 -24.77
CA ALA A 54 -32.19 -3.91 -26.12
C ALA A 54 -33.67 -3.97 -26.54
N GLY A 55 -34.01 -3.33 -27.68
CA GLY A 55 -35.37 -3.27 -28.21
C GLY A 55 -36.19 -2.05 -27.80
N TYR A 56 -35.69 -1.19 -26.91
CA TYR A 56 -36.29 0.13 -26.70
C TYR A 56 -35.85 1.08 -27.82
N ALA A 57 -36.79 1.84 -28.38
CA ALA A 57 -36.50 2.85 -29.39
C ALA A 57 -35.56 3.94 -28.85
N ASN A 58 -35.64 4.22 -27.55
CA ASN A 58 -34.76 5.13 -26.84
C ASN A 58 -34.35 4.51 -25.48
N PRO A 59 -33.04 4.35 -25.20
CA PRO A 59 -32.55 3.87 -23.91
C PRO A 59 -32.65 4.97 -22.82
N PRO A 60 -32.39 4.66 -21.54
CA PRO A 60 -32.39 5.67 -20.49
C PRO A 60 -31.33 6.75 -20.71
N ASP A 61 -31.64 7.94 -20.23
CA ASP A 61 -30.76 9.09 -20.37
C ASP A 61 -29.82 9.25 -19.17
N LEU A 62 -29.02 8.20 -18.93
CA LEU A 62 -28.04 8.15 -17.85
C LEU A 62 -26.84 7.32 -18.27
N ALA A 63 -25.65 7.87 -18.06
CA ALA A 63 -24.37 7.23 -18.30
C ALA A 63 -23.43 7.47 -17.11
N MET A 64 -22.38 6.67 -17.05
CA MET A 64 -21.28 6.80 -16.10
C MET A 64 -20.05 7.37 -16.80
N GLY A 65 -19.27 8.18 -16.09
CA GLY A 65 -17.88 8.49 -16.42
C GLY A 65 -16.94 7.87 -15.39
N LEU A 66 -15.80 7.37 -15.87
CA LEU A 66 -14.70 6.89 -15.04
C LEU A 66 -13.54 7.88 -15.10
N LEU A 67 -13.18 8.46 -13.96
CA LEU A 67 -12.00 9.30 -13.82
C LEU A 67 -10.74 8.43 -13.90
N ALA A 68 -9.68 8.96 -14.53
CA ALA A 68 -8.40 8.28 -14.66
C ALA A 68 -7.76 7.98 -13.29
N GLU A 69 -7.99 8.83 -12.30
CA GLU A 69 -7.49 8.68 -10.93
C GLU A 69 -8.59 8.95 -9.88
N PRO A 70 -8.49 8.40 -8.66
CA PRO A 70 -9.38 8.75 -7.56
C PRO A 70 -9.29 10.23 -7.19
N VAL A 71 -10.43 10.83 -6.88
CA VAL A 71 -10.51 12.16 -6.27
C VAL A 71 -9.89 12.09 -4.86
N PRO A 72 -8.79 12.82 -4.58
CA PRO A 72 -8.12 12.75 -3.29
C PRO A 72 -8.98 13.31 -2.16
N ALA A 73 -8.98 12.65 -1.00
CA ALA A 73 -9.78 13.06 0.16
C ALA A 73 -9.44 14.49 0.66
N GLN A 74 -8.20 14.93 0.43
CA GLN A 74 -7.69 16.25 0.84
C GLN A 74 -8.37 17.41 0.11
N THR A 75 -8.92 17.17 -1.09
CA THR A 75 -9.67 18.18 -1.86
C THR A 75 -10.98 18.59 -1.17
N GLY A 76 -11.46 17.78 -0.22
CA GLY A 76 -12.78 17.95 0.40
C GLY A 76 -13.96 17.60 -0.50
N ILE A 77 -13.72 17.19 -1.75
CA ILE A 77 -14.75 16.71 -2.67
C ILE A 77 -15.20 15.32 -2.20
N ARG A 78 -16.51 15.11 -2.05
CA ARG A 78 -17.07 13.85 -1.56
C ARG A 78 -18.10 13.28 -2.53
N PRO A 79 -18.10 11.95 -2.74
CA PRO A 79 -19.19 11.30 -3.48
C PRO A 79 -20.55 11.55 -2.83
N ALA A 80 -21.58 11.76 -3.65
CA ALA A 80 -22.94 11.91 -3.20
C ALA A 80 -23.50 10.55 -2.72
N THR A 81 -24.23 10.57 -1.60
CA THR A 81 -24.90 9.39 -1.03
C THR A 81 -26.31 9.25 -1.61
N ILE A 82 -26.70 8.03 -1.93
CA ILE A 82 -28.03 7.69 -2.46
C ILE A 82 -28.95 7.26 -1.31
N LEU A 83 -30.13 7.87 -1.20
CA LEU A 83 -31.20 7.39 -0.32
C LEU A 83 -32.05 6.38 -1.08
N PHE A 84 -31.96 5.11 -0.69
CA PHE A 84 -32.76 4.05 -1.26
C PHE A 84 -33.95 3.74 -0.33
N MET A 85 -35.16 3.72 -0.88
CA MET A 85 -36.41 3.44 -0.19
C MET A 85 -37.19 2.27 -0.84
N GLY A 86 -36.64 1.66 -1.89
CA GLY A 86 -37.26 0.58 -2.68
C GLY A 86 -37.34 0.91 -4.17
N TYR A 87 -37.88 -0.01 -4.97
CA TYR A 87 -38.03 0.10 -6.42
C TYR A 87 -39.46 0.39 -6.89
N SER A 88 -40.42 0.58 -5.98
CA SER A 88 -41.81 0.88 -6.35
C SER A 88 -41.92 2.18 -7.16
N VAL A 89 -42.72 2.13 -8.24
CA VAL A 89 -43.08 3.26 -9.10
C VAL A 89 -44.56 3.66 -8.90
N GLY A 90 -45.02 4.73 -9.54
CA GLY A 90 -46.38 5.23 -9.42
C GLY A 90 -46.63 5.99 -8.11
N SER A 91 -47.91 6.16 -7.75
CA SER A 91 -48.32 6.90 -6.54
C SER A 91 -48.10 6.12 -5.23
N SER A 92 -47.90 4.81 -5.30
CA SER A 92 -47.52 3.98 -4.15
C SER A 92 -46.01 3.98 -3.88
N SER A 93 -45.22 4.66 -4.72
CA SER A 93 -43.78 4.79 -4.53
C SER A 93 -43.46 5.57 -3.26
N PRO A 94 -42.50 5.12 -2.44
CA PRO A 94 -42.06 5.85 -1.26
C PRO A 94 -41.37 7.19 -1.58
N TYR A 95 -41.03 7.44 -2.85
CA TYR A 95 -40.46 8.71 -3.30
C TYR A 95 -41.51 9.74 -3.74
N TYR A 96 -42.79 9.34 -3.86
CA TYR A 96 -43.86 10.26 -4.25
C TYR A 96 -44.02 11.40 -3.21
N ASP A 97 -44.25 12.63 -3.66
CA ASP A 97 -44.37 13.86 -2.85
C ASP A 97 -43.13 14.24 -2.01
N LEU A 98 -41.97 13.59 -2.22
CA LEU A 98 -40.75 13.99 -1.52
C LEU A 98 -40.25 15.38 -1.99
N PRO A 99 -39.81 16.24 -1.04
CA PRO A 99 -39.11 17.48 -1.37
C PRO A 99 -37.80 17.23 -2.09
N MET A 100 -37.51 18.07 -3.08
CA MET A 100 -36.30 17.97 -3.88
C MET A 100 -35.66 19.34 -4.11
N LEU A 101 -34.33 19.38 -4.05
CA LEU A 101 -33.51 20.51 -4.48
C LEU A 101 -32.79 20.16 -5.77
N VAL A 102 -32.66 21.11 -6.69
CA VAL A 102 -31.98 20.90 -7.97
C VAL A 102 -30.91 21.98 -8.19
N TYR A 103 -29.73 21.58 -8.64
CA TYR A 103 -28.60 22.46 -8.86
C TYR A 103 -28.26 22.55 -10.35
N GLY A 104 -28.57 23.67 -11.01
CA GLY A 104 -28.21 23.89 -12.41
C GLY A 104 -26.79 24.42 -12.59
N ALA A 105 -26.24 24.27 -13.80
CA ALA A 105 -24.98 24.89 -14.20
C ALA A 105 -25.11 26.42 -14.36
N TYR A 106 -26.30 26.90 -14.72
CA TYR A 106 -26.62 28.33 -14.90
C TYR A 106 -27.68 28.87 -13.92
N ALA A 107 -28.31 27.99 -13.14
CA ALA A 107 -29.42 28.31 -12.26
C ALA A 107 -29.02 28.26 -10.78
N ALA A 108 -29.51 29.22 -9.99
CA ALA A 108 -29.58 29.10 -8.53
C ALA A 108 -30.35 27.83 -8.10
N VAL A 109 -30.31 27.50 -6.80
CA VAL A 109 -30.95 26.31 -6.26
C VAL A 109 -32.47 26.33 -6.53
N GLY A 110 -32.95 25.38 -7.34
CA GLY A 110 -34.37 25.14 -7.58
C GLY A 110 -34.96 24.25 -6.49
N TYR A 111 -36.24 24.45 -6.15
CA TYR A 111 -36.96 23.57 -5.23
C TYR A 111 -38.23 23.06 -5.89
N GLY A 112 -38.59 21.82 -5.61
CA GLY A 112 -39.82 21.22 -6.07
C GLY A 112 -40.23 20.03 -5.22
N LYS A 113 -41.28 19.34 -5.66
CA LYS A 113 -41.70 18.04 -5.13
C LYS A 113 -41.89 17.05 -6.26
N ILE A 114 -41.61 15.78 -5.98
CA ILE A 114 -41.88 14.70 -6.93
C ILE A 114 -43.38 14.60 -7.18
N TYR A 115 -43.76 14.82 -8.44
CA TYR A 115 -45.13 14.74 -8.93
C TYR A 115 -45.46 13.35 -9.51
N SER A 116 -44.48 12.65 -10.09
CA SER A 116 -44.68 11.26 -10.51
C SER A 116 -43.37 10.47 -10.56
N VAL A 117 -43.47 9.17 -10.26
CA VAL A 117 -42.39 8.18 -10.36
C VAL A 117 -42.79 7.18 -11.44
N ARG A 118 -41.98 7.03 -12.50
CA ARG A 118 -42.37 6.30 -13.70
C ARG A 118 -41.39 5.19 -14.07
N ASP A 119 -41.95 4.13 -14.64
CA ASP A 119 -41.24 3.12 -15.41
C ASP A 119 -41.48 3.37 -16.90
N GLY A 120 -40.45 3.84 -17.58
CA GLY A 120 -40.50 4.36 -18.93
C GLY A 120 -41.15 5.74 -19.06
N LEU A 121 -40.75 6.47 -20.10
CA LEU A 121 -41.26 7.81 -20.43
C LEU A 121 -41.24 8.00 -21.95
N PHE A 122 -42.36 8.34 -22.59
CA PHE A 122 -42.43 8.53 -24.06
C PHE A 122 -41.83 7.38 -24.89
N SER A 123 -42.07 6.13 -24.46
CA SER A 123 -41.46 4.92 -25.05
C SER A 123 -39.95 4.78 -24.81
N TRP A 124 -39.34 5.61 -23.97
CA TRP A 124 -37.96 5.46 -23.50
C TRP A 124 -37.91 4.43 -22.39
N GLY A 125 -36.90 3.57 -22.40
CA GLY A 125 -36.58 2.69 -21.28
C GLY A 125 -36.02 3.49 -20.10
N GLY A 126 -36.14 2.97 -18.88
CA GLY A 126 -35.55 3.59 -17.68
C GLY A 126 -36.57 3.95 -16.60
N LYS A 127 -36.07 4.52 -15.50
CA LYS A 127 -36.86 4.93 -14.34
C LYS A 127 -36.71 6.43 -14.11
N TYR A 128 -37.82 7.14 -13.91
CA TYR A 128 -37.84 8.60 -13.99
C TYR A 128 -38.61 9.27 -12.85
N PHE A 129 -38.10 10.41 -12.40
CA PHE A 129 -38.83 11.35 -11.56
C PHE A 129 -39.27 12.55 -12.39
N THR A 130 -40.54 12.93 -12.26
CA THR A 130 -41.05 14.21 -12.78
C THR A 130 -41.46 15.08 -11.62
N TYR A 131 -41.17 16.37 -11.69
CA TYR A 131 -41.43 17.31 -10.60
C TYR A 131 -41.80 18.69 -11.14
N ALA A 132 -42.50 19.45 -10.32
CA ALA A 132 -42.83 20.85 -10.60
C ALA A 132 -41.94 21.76 -9.75
N PHE A 133 -41.46 22.86 -10.33
CA PHE A 133 -40.72 23.87 -9.58
C PHE A 133 -41.66 24.72 -8.74
N ASP A 134 -41.25 25.07 -7.53
CA ASP A 134 -41.89 26.13 -6.77
C ASP A 134 -41.52 27.50 -7.35
N LEU A 135 -42.46 28.07 -8.09
CA LEU A 135 -42.33 29.38 -8.73
C LEU A 135 -42.76 30.54 -7.84
N THR A 136 -43.21 30.26 -6.60
CA THR A 136 -43.82 31.26 -5.72
C THR A 136 -42.84 31.85 -4.71
N THR A 137 -41.74 31.15 -4.42
CA THR A 137 -40.70 31.63 -3.50
C THR A 137 -39.65 32.48 -4.26
N PRO A 138 -39.37 33.72 -3.83
CA PRO A 138 -38.29 34.54 -4.37
C PRO A 138 -36.92 33.82 -4.30
N ASP A 139 -36.03 34.07 -5.26
CA ASP A 139 -34.67 33.50 -5.37
C ASP A 139 -34.54 32.03 -5.83
N ARG A 140 -35.65 31.36 -6.18
CA ARG A 140 -35.61 30.02 -6.80
C ARG A 140 -35.45 30.11 -8.31
N ALA A 141 -34.39 29.52 -8.86
CA ALA A 141 -34.15 29.52 -10.30
C ALA A 141 -34.74 28.28 -11.00
N ARG A 142 -34.98 28.43 -12.30
CA ARG A 142 -35.46 27.38 -13.21
C ARG A 142 -34.28 26.74 -13.93
N LEU A 143 -34.41 25.47 -14.29
CA LEU A 143 -33.48 24.83 -15.21
C LEU A 143 -33.69 25.35 -16.64
N GLN A 144 -32.60 25.44 -17.39
CA GLN A 144 -32.53 25.92 -18.76
C GLN A 144 -31.84 24.90 -19.67
N TYR A 145 -31.90 25.14 -20.99
CA TYR A 145 -31.07 24.38 -21.92
C TYR A 145 -29.59 24.51 -21.54
N GLY A 146 -28.93 23.35 -21.40
CA GLY A 146 -27.54 23.27 -20.95
C GLY A 146 -27.37 22.72 -19.54
N ASP A 147 -28.43 22.68 -18.72
CA ASP A 147 -28.38 22.14 -17.36
C ASP A 147 -28.49 20.60 -17.28
N SER A 148 -28.42 19.86 -18.40
CA SER A 148 -28.41 18.39 -18.33
C SER A 148 -27.24 17.88 -17.47
N SER A 149 -27.44 16.74 -16.81
CA SER A 149 -26.53 16.13 -15.83
C SER A 149 -26.42 16.85 -14.49
N SER A 150 -27.19 17.92 -14.31
CA SER A 150 -27.33 18.60 -13.02
C SER A 150 -27.90 17.66 -11.96
N PRO A 151 -27.31 17.62 -10.74
CA PRO A 151 -27.83 16.79 -9.67
C PRO A 151 -29.10 17.37 -9.06
N SER A 152 -30.02 16.48 -8.72
CA SER A 152 -31.09 16.76 -7.78
C SER A 152 -30.94 15.93 -6.51
N PHE A 153 -31.42 16.47 -5.39
CA PHE A 153 -31.27 15.86 -4.07
C PHE A 153 -32.59 15.85 -3.31
N PHE A 154 -32.91 14.72 -2.67
CA PHE A 154 -33.91 14.68 -1.62
C PHE A 154 -33.42 15.47 -0.42
N VAL A 155 -34.32 16.24 0.20
CA VAL A 155 -34.05 16.87 1.49
C VAL A 155 -34.89 16.20 2.54
N THR A 156 -34.22 15.60 3.53
CA THR A 156 -34.88 14.82 4.58
C THR A 156 -34.40 15.22 5.98
N GLY A 157 -35.24 14.94 6.98
CA GLY A 157 -34.96 15.23 8.38
C GLY A 157 -35.00 16.72 8.75
N ALA A 158 -34.99 17.01 10.05
CA ALA A 158 -35.02 18.38 10.57
C ALA A 158 -33.75 19.20 10.27
N ASN A 159 -32.63 18.50 10.02
CA ASN A 159 -31.33 19.11 9.76
C ASN A 159 -31.04 19.33 8.26
N GLY A 160 -32.02 19.02 7.38
CA GLY A 160 -31.88 19.23 5.93
C GLY A 160 -30.83 18.33 5.27
N GLN A 161 -30.74 17.06 5.66
CA GLN A 161 -29.81 16.12 5.04
C GLN A 161 -30.16 15.90 3.56
N MET A 162 -29.13 15.92 2.71
CA MET A 162 -29.28 15.82 1.26
C MET A 162 -28.79 14.48 0.72
N TYR A 163 -29.62 13.83 -0.09
CA TYR A 163 -29.30 12.56 -0.73
C TYR A 163 -29.58 12.63 -2.22
N LEU A 164 -28.68 12.08 -3.05
CA LEU A 164 -28.81 12.13 -4.50
C LEU A 164 -30.12 11.46 -4.95
N ALA A 165 -30.96 12.24 -5.62
CA ALA A 165 -32.28 11.82 -6.11
C ALA A 165 -32.24 11.52 -7.60
N GLY A 166 -31.65 12.41 -8.40
CA GLY A 166 -31.74 12.31 -9.84
C GLY A 166 -30.59 12.98 -10.58
N SER A 167 -30.48 12.60 -11.86
CA SER A 167 -29.66 13.28 -12.85
C SER A 167 -30.59 13.91 -13.88
N HIS A 168 -30.54 15.23 -13.99
CA HIS A 168 -31.43 15.98 -14.87
C HIS A 168 -31.16 15.71 -16.35
N PHE A 169 -32.20 15.64 -17.17
CA PHE A 169 -32.02 15.53 -18.62
C PHE A 169 -33.10 16.20 -19.49
N LEU A 170 -34.30 16.51 -18.97
CA LEU A 170 -35.38 17.09 -19.78
C LEU A 170 -36.23 18.10 -18.98
N ILE A 171 -36.66 19.16 -19.65
CA ILE A 171 -37.60 20.19 -19.16
C ILE A 171 -38.88 20.25 -20.01
N TYR A 172 -40.03 20.61 -19.43
CA TYR A 172 -41.28 20.89 -20.15
C TYR A 172 -41.73 22.36 -20.04
N GLY A 173 -41.67 23.10 -21.14
CA GLY A 173 -42.12 24.49 -21.20
C GLY A 173 -41.54 25.26 -22.38
N ASP A 174 -41.54 26.60 -22.30
CA ASP A 174 -40.80 27.43 -23.26
C ASP A 174 -39.28 27.26 -23.10
N ALA A 175 -38.53 27.60 -24.14
CA ALA A 175 -37.11 27.32 -24.28
C ALA A 175 -36.20 27.97 -23.22
N GLN A 176 -36.74 28.81 -22.33
CA GLN A 176 -35.94 29.58 -21.37
C GLN A 176 -36.41 29.44 -19.92
N ASN A 177 -37.65 28.96 -19.66
CA ASN A 177 -38.28 29.03 -18.34
C ASN A 177 -39.28 27.89 -18.08
N SER A 178 -38.82 26.65 -17.94
CA SER A 178 -39.69 25.50 -17.66
C SER A 178 -40.30 25.47 -16.26
N ALA A 179 -41.57 25.07 -16.14
CA ALA A 179 -42.26 24.85 -14.86
C ALA A 179 -42.10 23.42 -14.32
N TYR A 180 -41.62 22.49 -15.15
CA TYR A 180 -41.45 21.08 -14.79
C TYR A 180 -40.07 20.54 -15.22
N GLY A 181 -39.53 19.63 -14.42
CA GLY A 181 -38.29 18.92 -14.71
C GLY A 181 -38.51 17.41 -14.74
N VAL A 182 -37.63 16.73 -15.47
CA VAL A 182 -37.53 15.28 -15.51
C VAL A 182 -36.08 14.88 -15.27
N ASP A 183 -35.91 14.00 -14.31
CA ASP A 183 -34.63 13.41 -13.96
C ASP A 183 -34.69 11.89 -14.12
N THR A 184 -33.57 11.30 -14.52
CA THR A 184 -33.40 9.86 -14.33
C THR A 184 -33.33 9.59 -12.82
N ALA A 185 -34.17 8.68 -12.33
CA ALA A 185 -34.33 8.38 -10.91
C ALA A 185 -33.17 7.52 -10.40
N VAL A 186 -32.13 8.16 -9.86
CA VAL A 186 -30.86 7.51 -9.46
C VAL A 186 -31.07 6.33 -8.50
N PRO A 187 -31.88 6.43 -7.42
CA PRO A 187 -32.13 5.28 -6.54
C PRO A 187 -32.78 4.08 -7.24
N LEU A 188 -33.59 4.32 -8.27
CA LEU A 188 -34.27 3.26 -9.03
C LEU A 188 -33.35 2.63 -10.09
N MET A 189 -32.22 3.28 -10.40
CA MET A 189 -31.16 2.79 -11.30
C MET A 189 -29.96 2.21 -10.53
N LEU A 190 -30.07 2.06 -9.20
CA LEU A 190 -28.95 1.68 -8.32
C LEU A 190 -28.26 0.38 -8.74
N ALA A 191 -29.02 -0.64 -9.16
CA ALA A 191 -28.48 -1.90 -9.66
C ALA A 191 -27.55 -1.69 -10.87
N ASP A 192 -27.98 -0.89 -11.86
CA ASP A 192 -27.19 -0.63 -13.06
C ASP A 192 -25.95 0.23 -12.76
N ILE A 193 -26.09 1.21 -11.85
CA ILE A 193 -24.97 2.04 -11.37
C ILE A 193 -23.92 1.14 -10.68
N ASN A 194 -24.35 0.32 -9.73
CA ASN A 194 -23.46 -0.57 -9.01
C ASN A 194 -22.86 -1.66 -9.90
N ARG A 195 -23.59 -2.17 -10.90
CA ARG A 195 -23.04 -3.08 -11.90
C ARG A 195 -21.88 -2.47 -12.66
N TYR A 196 -21.99 -1.20 -13.05
CA TYR A 196 -20.87 -0.48 -13.69
C TYR A 196 -19.70 -0.28 -12.72
N MET A 197 -19.96 0.25 -11.52
CA MET A 197 -18.93 0.57 -10.53
C MET A 197 -18.20 -0.69 -10.01
N ALA A 198 -18.87 -1.83 -9.93
CA ALA A 198 -18.30 -3.07 -9.43
C ALA A 198 -17.10 -3.55 -10.27
N ASN A 199 -17.03 -3.18 -11.55
CA ASN A 199 -15.90 -3.54 -12.44
C ASN A 199 -14.56 -2.95 -11.98
N THR A 200 -14.59 -1.89 -11.17
CA THR A 200 -13.40 -1.22 -10.63
C THR A 200 -13.28 -1.41 -9.11
N GLY A 201 -14.07 -2.31 -8.53
CA GLY A 201 -14.04 -2.61 -7.10
C GLY A 201 -14.76 -1.60 -6.19
N TYR A 202 -15.50 -0.66 -6.76
CA TYR A 202 -16.25 0.35 -6.00
C TYR A 202 -17.76 0.11 -6.06
N LEU A 203 -18.48 0.67 -5.10
CA LEU A 203 -19.94 0.74 -5.10
C LEU A 203 -20.41 2.10 -4.60
N ALA A 204 -21.59 2.52 -5.03
CA ALA A 204 -22.21 3.75 -4.55
C ALA A 204 -22.45 3.68 -3.03
N GLN A 205 -22.38 4.83 -2.36
CA GLN A 205 -22.77 4.91 -0.95
C GLN A 205 -24.29 4.96 -0.86
N VAL A 206 -24.88 4.02 -0.15
CA VAL A 206 -26.34 3.87 -0.02
C VAL A 206 -26.74 3.98 1.44
N VAL A 207 -27.83 4.71 1.70
CA VAL A 207 -28.50 4.77 3.00
C VAL A 207 -29.95 4.40 2.79
N THR A 208 -30.53 3.68 3.77
CA THR A 208 -31.95 3.32 3.76
C THR A 208 -32.60 3.73 5.08
N PRO A 209 -33.90 4.11 5.07
CA PRO A 209 -34.62 4.40 6.31
C PRO A 209 -34.67 3.16 7.23
N ILE A 210 -34.38 3.36 8.52
CA ILE A 210 -34.57 2.33 9.53
C ILE A 210 -36.07 2.10 9.74
N THR A 211 -36.52 0.89 9.47
CA THR A 211 -37.93 0.48 9.57
C THR A 211 -38.28 -0.14 10.92
N ALA A 212 -37.30 -0.77 11.59
CA ALA A 212 -37.47 -1.35 12.91
C ALA A 212 -36.17 -1.25 13.71
N ARG A 213 -36.30 -1.05 15.02
CA ARG A 213 -35.17 -1.00 15.96
C ARG A 213 -35.27 -2.15 16.94
N TRP A 214 -34.20 -2.89 17.16
CA TRP A 214 -34.14 -3.90 18.21
C TRP A 214 -34.15 -3.21 19.57
N THR A 215 -35.11 -3.57 20.41
CA THR A 215 -35.32 -2.98 21.75
C THR A 215 -35.48 -4.04 22.84
N ASN A 216 -35.20 -5.31 22.53
CA ASN A 216 -35.37 -6.39 23.50
C ASN A 216 -34.50 -6.15 24.75
N ALA A 217 -35.18 -6.21 25.89
CA ALA A 217 -34.70 -5.97 27.23
C ALA A 217 -34.09 -7.20 27.95
N THR A 218 -33.99 -8.40 27.36
CA THR A 218 -33.53 -9.60 28.11
C THR A 218 -32.15 -10.13 27.70
N GLY A 219 -31.40 -9.41 26.87
CA GLY A 219 -30.07 -9.83 26.39
C GLY A 219 -30.10 -10.87 25.26
N THR A 220 -31.10 -11.76 25.27
CA THR A 220 -31.36 -12.77 24.21
C THR A 220 -32.76 -12.59 23.62
N GLY A 221 -32.89 -12.74 22.30
CA GLY A 221 -34.19 -12.69 21.64
C GLY A 221 -34.24 -13.38 20.28
N GLN A 222 -35.46 -13.71 19.84
CA GLN A 222 -35.72 -14.32 18.54
C GLN A 222 -36.09 -13.25 17.50
N TRP A 223 -35.48 -13.33 16.33
CA TRP A 223 -35.93 -12.65 15.12
C TRP A 223 -37.33 -13.15 14.75
N GLY A 224 -38.23 -12.25 14.35
CA GLY A 224 -39.62 -12.63 14.10
C GLY A 224 -40.57 -12.48 15.30
N ASN A 225 -40.07 -12.16 16.50
CA ASN A 225 -40.94 -11.79 17.61
C ASN A 225 -41.10 -10.26 17.69
N ALA A 226 -42.31 -9.76 17.44
CA ALA A 226 -42.66 -8.34 17.42
C ALA A 226 -42.32 -7.60 18.73
N ALA A 227 -42.32 -8.29 19.88
CA ALA A 227 -41.99 -7.70 21.18
C ALA A 227 -40.52 -7.25 21.29
N ASN A 228 -39.66 -7.74 20.40
CA ASN A 228 -38.23 -7.40 20.38
C ASN A 228 -37.92 -6.15 19.56
N TRP A 229 -38.93 -5.57 18.89
CA TRP A 229 -38.77 -4.50 17.91
C TRP A 229 -39.56 -3.25 18.30
N SER A 230 -39.07 -2.09 17.86
CA SER A 230 -39.76 -0.81 17.92
C SER A 230 -39.82 -0.18 16.51
N PRO A 231 -41.02 0.10 15.95
CA PRO A 231 -42.33 -0.26 16.50
C PRO A 231 -42.45 -1.79 16.70
N ALA A 232 -43.39 -2.24 17.54
CA ALA A 232 -43.60 -3.66 17.87
C ALA A 232 -44.18 -4.44 16.69
N VAL A 233 -43.38 -4.53 15.64
CA VAL A 233 -43.67 -5.10 14.32
C VAL A 233 -42.41 -5.86 13.91
N VAL A 234 -42.60 -7.09 13.46
CA VAL A 234 -41.52 -7.87 12.88
C VAL A 234 -41.03 -7.16 11.62
N PRO A 235 -39.71 -6.99 11.40
CA PRO A 235 -39.19 -6.51 10.12
C PRO A 235 -39.81 -7.33 8.98
N ALA A 236 -40.67 -6.70 8.18
CA ALA A 236 -41.43 -7.38 7.13
C ALA A 236 -40.48 -7.90 6.05
N ASP A 237 -40.85 -9.00 5.39
CA ASP A 237 -40.14 -9.46 4.19
C ASP A 237 -40.28 -8.39 3.11
N SER A 238 -39.22 -7.61 2.89
CA SER A 238 -39.17 -6.59 1.83
C SER A 238 -39.16 -7.20 0.43
N PHE A 239 -38.98 -8.52 0.36
CA PHE A 239 -38.91 -9.28 -0.86
C PHE A 239 -40.17 -10.11 -1.07
N PRO A 240 -40.59 -10.37 -2.33
CA PRO A 240 -41.78 -11.16 -2.57
C PRO A 240 -41.66 -12.57 -1.99
N ALA A 241 -42.62 -12.97 -1.16
CA ALA A 241 -42.61 -14.21 -0.35
C ALA A 241 -42.47 -15.54 -1.14
N ASN A 242 -42.40 -15.48 -2.47
CA ASN A 242 -42.31 -16.61 -3.38
C ASN A 242 -41.30 -16.41 -4.54
N ASP A 243 -40.67 -15.24 -4.63
CA ASP A 243 -39.73 -14.92 -5.71
C ASP A 243 -38.67 -13.94 -5.21
N ASP A 244 -37.64 -14.53 -4.61
CA ASP A 244 -36.48 -13.81 -4.10
C ASP A 244 -35.56 -13.29 -5.24
N THR A 245 -35.95 -13.41 -6.51
CA THR A 245 -35.23 -12.76 -7.62
C THR A 245 -35.80 -11.38 -7.95
N ARG A 246 -36.99 -11.04 -7.45
CA ARG A 246 -37.64 -9.75 -7.72
C ARG A 246 -37.04 -8.61 -6.88
N PRO A 247 -36.98 -7.38 -7.43
CA PRO A 247 -36.56 -6.20 -6.70
C PRO A 247 -37.44 -5.90 -5.49
N VAL A 248 -36.85 -5.29 -4.45
CA VAL A 248 -37.55 -4.82 -3.26
C VAL A 248 -38.55 -3.73 -3.60
N ALA A 249 -39.82 -3.87 -3.19
CA ALA A 249 -40.81 -2.81 -3.34
C ALA A 249 -40.54 -1.62 -2.39
N THR A 250 -40.32 -1.92 -1.10
CA THR A 250 -39.99 -0.95 -0.04
C THR A 250 -38.93 -1.51 0.90
N THR A 251 -38.03 -0.66 1.40
CA THR A 251 -36.94 -1.09 2.30
C THR A 251 -37.43 -1.72 3.60
N ALA A 252 -36.64 -2.64 4.16
CA ALA A 252 -36.80 -3.22 5.50
C ALA A 252 -35.43 -3.27 6.20
N ALA A 253 -34.86 -2.10 6.51
CA ALA A 253 -33.60 -2.00 7.22
C ALA A 253 -33.83 -1.97 8.73
N VAL A 254 -32.93 -2.61 9.48
CA VAL A 254 -33.02 -2.72 10.94
C VAL A 254 -31.84 -2.05 11.63
N LEU A 255 -32.10 -1.53 12.84
CA LEU A 255 -31.06 -0.99 13.72
C LEU A 255 -31.02 -1.80 15.02
N LEU A 256 -29.86 -2.39 15.34
CA LEU A 256 -29.57 -2.98 16.63
C LEU A 256 -28.94 -1.94 17.53
N ASP A 257 -29.64 -1.58 18.60
CA ASP A 257 -29.28 -0.48 19.49
C ASP A 257 -28.98 -1.01 20.89
N ALA A 258 -27.71 -1.26 21.16
CA ALA A 258 -27.25 -1.78 22.45
C ALA A 258 -27.55 -0.83 23.61
N ALA A 259 -27.65 0.49 23.38
CA ALA A 259 -27.99 1.46 24.43
C ALA A 259 -29.44 1.37 24.90
N ARG A 260 -30.30 0.68 24.13
CA ARG A 260 -31.71 0.43 24.46
C ARG A 260 -31.98 -1.00 24.91
N ALA A 261 -30.97 -1.86 24.92
CA ALA A 261 -31.06 -3.21 25.48
C ALA A 261 -30.66 -3.20 26.96
N ILE A 262 -31.17 -4.15 27.76
CA ILE A 262 -30.71 -4.28 29.16
C ILE A 262 -29.35 -4.99 29.17
N PRO A 263 -28.32 -4.41 29.82
CA PRO A 263 -27.00 -5.03 29.90
C PRO A 263 -27.05 -6.41 30.57
N GLY A 264 -26.53 -7.42 29.89
CA GLY A 264 -26.20 -8.74 30.47
C GLY A 264 -24.69 -8.90 30.70
N PRO A 265 -24.22 -10.03 31.24
CA PRO A 265 -22.78 -10.30 31.40
C PRO A 265 -22.06 -10.68 30.10
N GLY A 266 -22.77 -10.81 28.98
CA GLY A 266 -22.24 -11.25 27.69
C GLY A 266 -22.93 -10.56 26.50
N PRO A 267 -22.57 -10.95 25.26
CA PRO A 267 -23.09 -10.32 24.06
C PRO A 267 -24.60 -10.48 23.93
N TYR A 268 -25.24 -9.49 23.30
CA TYR A 268 -26.64 -9.55 22.94
C TYR A 268 -26.85 -10.60 21.84
N THR A 269 -27.68 -11.61 22.07
CA THR A 269 -27.86 -12.70 21.09
C THR A 269 -29.21 -12.59 20.38
N VAL A 270 -29.17 -12.67 19.04
CA VAL A 270 -30.37 -12.63 18.18
C VAL A 270 -30.45 -13.93 17.38
N THR A 271 -31.33 -14.85 17.76
CA THR A 271 -31.56 -16.11 17.02
C THR A 271 -32.48 -15.87 15.83
N LEU A 272 -32.15 -16.35 14.63
CA LEU A 272 -32.98 -16.08 13.44
C LEU A 272 -34.20 -17.02 13.32
N GLY A 273 -34.11 -18.25 13.84
CA GLY A 273 -35.14 -19.28 13.73
C GLY A 273 -35.34 -19.85 12.32
N GLY A 274 -34.44 -19.55 11.38
CA GLY A 274 -34.55 -19.91 9.97
C GLY A 274 -33.87 -18.90 9.05
N THR A 275 -34.58 -18.46 8.00
CA THR A 275 -34.11 -17.44 7.06
C THR A 275 -34.72 -16.09 7.38
N ALA A 276 -33.90 -15.11 7.76
CA ALA A 276 -34.29 -13.72 7.88
C ALA A 276 -33.91 -12.94 6.61
N LYS A 277 -34.73 -11.98 6.20
CA LYS A 277 -34.52 -11.18 5.00
C LYS A 277 -34.68 -9.70 5.32
N VAL A 278 -33.69 -8.88 4.97
CA VAL A 278 -33.69 -7.43 5.23
C VAL A 278 -32.93 -6.68 4.14
N THR A 279 -33.24 -5.40 3.95
CA THR A 279 -32.42 -4.55 3.07
C THR A 279 -31.10 -4.13 3.70
N GLY A 280 -31.00 -4.15 5.03
CA GLY A 280 -29.73 -3.89 5.71
C GLY A 280 -29.82 -4.01 7.22
N VAL A 281 -28.64 -4.07 7.84
CA VAL A 281 -28.45 -4.23 9.28
C VAL A 281 -27.48 -3.15 9.77
N SER A 282 -27.91 -2.33 10.71
CA SER A 282 -27.06 -1.32 11.33
C SER A 282 -26.91 -1.56 12.82
N PHE A 283 -25.75 -1.23 13.39
CA PHE A 283 -25.50 -1.24 14.83
C PHE A 283 -25.28 0.21 15.29
N ALA A 284 -26.06 0.64 16.28
CA ALA A 284 -25.95 2.00 16.82
C ALA A 284 -24.66 2.15 17.65
N PRO A 285 -24.10 3.36 17.78
CA PRO A 285 -22.99 3.60 18.69
C PRO A 285 -23.41 3.36 20.15
N ALA A 286 -22.73 2.44 20.85
CA ALA A 286 -22.87 2.28 22.29
C ALA A 286 -21.50 1.98 22.95
N ALA A 287 -20.92 2.98 23.61
CA ALA A 287 -19.60 2.87 24.22
C ALA A 287 -19.58 1.75 25.28
N GLY A 288 -18.64 0.81 25.15
CA GLY A 288 -18.49 -0.31 26.07
C GLY A 288 -19.67 -1.28 26.09
N SER A 289 -20.41 -1.38 24.97
CA SER A 289 -21.43 -2.42 24.80
C SER A 289 -20.80 -3.82 24.85
N ASN A 290 -21.63 -4.87 24.95
CA ASN A 290 -21.14 -6.25 24.83
C ASN A 290 -21.12 -6.76 23.37
N GLY A 291 -21.48 -5.91 22.40
CA GLY A 291 -21.71 -6.32 21.02
C GLY A 291 -22.91 -7.27 20.84
N PHE A 292 -23.26 -7.53 19.59
CA PHE A 292 -24.30 -8.46 19.18
C PHE A 292 -23.71 -9.71 18.51
N VAL A 293 -24.34 -10.85 18.78
CA VAL A 293 -24.18 -12.11 18.05
C VAL A 293 -25.50 -12.41 17.35
N ILE A 294 -25.49 -12.40 16.02
CA ILE A 294 -26.66 -12.68 15.19
C ILE A 294 -26.54 -14.10 14.63
N GLY A 295 -27.49 -14.94 15.00
CA GLY A 295 -27.60 -16.32 14.59
C GLY A 295 -27.02 -17.33 15.56
N THR A 296 -27.31 -18.61 15.35
CA THR A 296 -26.82 -19.73 16.20
C THR A 296 -26.15 -20.87 15.41
N GLY A 297 -25.79 -20.64 14.15
CA GLY A 297 -25.27 -21.64 13.20
C GLY A 297 -26.38 -22.37 12.44
N GLY A 298 -26.20 -22.57 11.13
CA GLY A 298 -27.19 -23.22 10.24
C GLY A 298 -28.38 -22.35 9.82
N GLU A 299 -28.51 -21.16 10.39
CA GLU A 299 -29.48 -20.13 10.02
C GLU A 299 -28.96 -19.27 8.86
N ARG A 300 -29.84 -18.49 8.22
CA ARG A 300 -29.48 -17.66 7.06
C ARG A 300 -30.02 -16.24 7.12
N LEU A 301 -29.21 -15.29 6.68
CA LEU A 301 -29.57 -13.89 6.48
C LEU A 301 -29.44 -13.51 5.00
N LEU A 302 -30.52 -13.02 4.38
CA LEU A 302 -30.47 -12.44 3.02
C LEU A 302 -30.40 -10.91 3.15
N LEU A 303 -29.36 -10.32 2.55
CA LEU A 303 -29.09 -8.88 2.61
C LEU A 303 -29.34 -8.19 1.26
N GLY A 304 -30.19 -7.17 1.29
CA GLY A 304 -30.48 -6.25 0.18
C GLY A 304 -29.60 -5.00 0.19
N GLU A 305 -30.05 -3.95 -0.48
CA GLU A 305 -29.26 -2.87 -1.10
C GLU A 305 -28.50 -1.94 -0.13
N ALA A 306 -28.75 -2.03 1.19
CA ALA A 306 -28.14 -1.15 2.19
C ALA A 306 -26.94 -1.77 2.92
N GLY A 307 -26.83 -3.10 2.92
CA GLY A 307 -25.76 -3.85 3.57
C GLY A 307 -25.65 -3.67 5.08
N VAL A 308 -24.42 -3.76 5.59
CA VAL A 308 -24.11 -3.78 7.03
C VAL A 308 -23.37 -2.51 7.43
N THR A 309 -23.83 -1.84 8.49
CA THR A 309 -23.13 -0.70 9.07
C THR A 309 -22.90 -0.94 10.56
N ASN A 310 -21.65 -0.95 11.01
CA ASN A 310 -21.32 -0.97 12.44
C ASN A 310 -20.83 0.41 12.86
N LEU A 311 -21.64 1.14 13.64
CA LEU A 311 -21.23 2.40 14.25
C LEU A 311 -20.79 2.23 15.72
N ASP A 312 -20.81 1.00 16.22
CA ASP A 312 -20.40 0.63 17.56
C ASP A 312 -18.87 0.47 17.66
N ASP A 313 -18.32 0.59 18.88
CA ASP A 313 -16.90 0.40 19.14
C ASP A 313 -16.52 -1.08 19.34
N GLN A 314 -17.52 -1.96 19.49
CA GLN A 314 -17.35 -3.41 19.57
C GLN A 314 -17.46 -4.11 18.21
N GLN A 315 -16.73 -5.21 18.10
CA GLN A 315 -16.87 -6.14 16.97
C GLN A 315 -18.23 -6.85 17.05
N GLN A 316 -19.01 -6.73 16.00
CA GLN A 316 -20.31 -7.40 15.88
C GLN A 316 -20.14 -8.73 15.16
N ARG A 317 -20.90 -9.74 15.56
CA ARG A 317 -20.71 -11.11 15.11
C ARG A 317 -21.94 -11.67 14.40
N PHE A 318 -21.73 -12.32 13.27
CA PHE A 318 -22.74 -13.10 12.54
C PHE A 318 -22.36 -14.58 12.56
N ASP A 319 -23.12 -15.35 13.34
CA ASP A 319 -23.07 -16.82 13.43
C ASP A 319 -24.17 -17.44 12.55
N CYS A 320 -24.30 -16.97 11.32
CA CYS A 320 -25.25 -17.47 10.32
C CYS A 320 -24.64 -17.36 8.93
N ASP A 321 -25.17 -18.13 7.98
CA ASP A 321 -24.85 -17.92 6.57
C ASP A 321 -25.44 -16.58 6.10
N ILE A 322 -24.71 -15.87 5.25
CA ILE A 322 -25.16 -14.62 4.62
C ILE A 322 -25.25 -14.85 3.11
N THR A 323 -26.37 -14.48 2.50
CA THR A 323 -26.53 -14.48 1.04
C THR A 323 -26.81 -13.06 0.56
N LEU A 324 -26.00 -12.57 -0.36
CA LEU A 324 -26.16 -11.25 -0.94
C LEU A 324 -27.22 -11.30 -2.03
N ARG A 325 -28.13 -10.33 -2.03
CA ARG A 325 -29.17 -10.16 -3.05
C ARG A 325 -28.96 -8.96 -3.96
N SER A 326 -27.92 -8.20 -3.69
CA SER A 326 -27.53 -7.00 -4.41
C SER A 326 -26.06 -6.76 -4.13
N TRP A 327 -25.44 -5.87 -4.89
CA TRP A 327 -24.12 -5.35 -4.53
C TRP A 327 -24.14 -4.76 -3.12
N GLN A 328 -23.13 -5.12 -2.33
CA GLN A 328 -23.07 -4.80 -0.92
C GLN A 328 -21.89 -3.90 -0.62
N ARG A 329 -22.15 -2.84 0.13
CA ARG A 329 -21.11 -2.02 0.75
C ARG A 329 -21.31 -2.05 2.26
N TRP A 330 -20.33 -2.58 2.97
CA TRP A 330 -20.36 -2.75 4.42
C TRP A 330 -19.37 -1.80 5.07
N ASN A 331 -19.88 -0.86 5.86
CA ASN A 331 -19.06 0.02 6.69
C ASN A 331 -18.96 -0.56 8.09
N VAL A 332 -17.82 -1.17 8.41
CA VAL A 332 -17.62 -1.87 9.69
C VAL A 332 -17.18 -0.95 10.83
N GLY A 333 -17.09 0.35 10.57
CA GLY A 333 -16.75 1.38 11.56
C GLY A 333 -15.46 1.06 12.31
N PRO A 334 -15.31 1.52 13.57
CA PRO A 334 -14.16 1.20 14.41
C PRO A 334 -14.23 -0.20 15.03
N GLY A 335 -15.43 -0.71 15.35
CA GLY A 335 -15.59 -2.00 16.02
C GLY A 335 -15.29 -3.22 15.15
N GLY A 336 -15.47 -3.12 13.84
CA GLY A 336 -15.24 -4.25 12.92
C GLY A 336 -16.38 -5.27 12.91
N LEU A 337 -16.17 -6.40 12.22
CA LEU A 337 -17.14 -7.49 12.10
C LEU A 337 -16.47 -8.86 12.22
N LYS A 338 -17.23 -9.87 12.64
CA LYS A 338 -16.84 -11.28 12.53
C LYS A 338 -17.97 -12.09 11.93
N VAL A 339 -17.72 -12.80 10.84
CA VAL A 339 -18.69 -13.69 10.19
C VAL A 339 -18.15 -15.11 10.24
N THR A 340 -18.84 -15.98 10.97
CA THR A 340 -18.43 -17.38 11.08
C THR A 340 -19.16 -18.31 10.13
N GLY A 341 -20.35 -17.92 9.66
CA GLY A 341 -21.04 -18.62 8.59
C GLY A 341 -20.46 -18.33 7.22
N ASN A 342 -20.97 -19.01 6.20
CA ASN A 342 -20.56 -18.81 4.82
C ASN A 342 -21.15 -17.51 4.26
N ILE A 343 -20.48 -16.91 3.29
CA ILE A 343 -21.01 -15.78 2.52
C ILE A 343 -21.18 -16.22 1.07
N ASN A 344 -22.41 -16.13 0.56
CA ASN A 344 -22.69 -16.31 -0.86
C ASN A 344 -22.84 -14.93 -1.54
N LEU A 345 -21.92 -14.60 -2.44
CA LEU A 345 -21.84 -13.35 -3.19
C LEU A 345 -22.77 -13.32 -4.41
N ALA A 346 -23.75 -14.22 -4.46
CA ALA A 346 -24.67 -14.33 -5.58
C ALA A 346 -26.06 -14.72 -5.11
N HIS A 347 -27.04 -14.31 -5.90
CA HIS A 347 -28.41 -14.77 -5.78
C HIS A 347 -29.06 -14.88 -7.17
N SER A 348 -29.39 -13.76 -7.81
CA SER A 348 -29.85 -13.74 -9.20
C SER A 348 -28.74 -13.39 -10.20
N GLU A 349 -27.66 -12.77 -9.73
CA GLU A 349 -26.46 -12.45 -10.50
C GLU A 349 -25.23 -12.44 -9.59
N ALA A 350 -24.06 -12.15 -10.14
CA ALA A 350 -22.82 -11.98 -9.39
C ALA A 350 -22.75 -10.60 -8.74
N TYR A 351 -22.48 -10.56 -7.44
CA TYR A 351 -22.34 -9.32 -6.68
C TYR A 351 -20.90 -9.07 -6.21
N LEU A 352 -20.57 -7.79 -6.05
CA LEU A 352 -19.39 -7.34 -5.34
C LEU A 352 -19.76 -7.10 -3.87
N LEU A 353 -18.94 -7.59 -2.95
CA LEU A 353 -18.93 -7.18 -1.55
C LEU A 353 -17.77 -6.21 -1.31
N VAL A 354 -18.08 -4.96 -1.01
CA VAL A 354 -17.12 -3.95 -0.54
C VAL A 354 -17.16 -3.93 0.98
N ILE A 355 -16.01 -4.11 1.62
CA ILE A 355 -15.81 -3.93 3.06
C ILE A 355 -15.00 -2.65 3.24
N GLU A 356 -15.47 -1.76 4.12
CA GLU A 356 -14.79 -0.52 4.48
C GLU A 356 -14.89 -0.23 5.98
N GLY A 357 -14.13 0.76 6.45
CA GLY A 357 -14.10 1.16 7.86
C GLY A 357 -12.69 1.07 8.44
N GLN A 358 -12.57 1.30 9.75
CA GLN A 358 -11.28 1.29 10.47
C GLN A 358 -11.03 -0.06 11.16
N GLY A 359 -12.10 -0.75 11.55
CA GLY A 359 -12.08 -1.97 12.33
C GLY A 359 -11.63 -3.19 11.53
N THR A 360 -11.41 -4.28 12.26
CA THR A 360 -11.05 -5.57 11.65
C THR A 360 -12.30 -6.37 11.31
N THR A 361 -12.39 -6.83 10.06
CA THR A 361 -13.37 -7.81 9.62
C THR A 361 -12.73 -9.20 9.53
N GLU A 362 -13.29 -10.18 10.24
CA GLU A 362 -12.87 -11.58 10.17
C GLU A 362 -13.92 -12.42 9.44
N LEU A 363 -13.55 -13.01 8.32
CA LEU A 363 -14.37 -14.01 7.61
C LEU A 363 -13.74 -15.39 7.84
N THR A 364 -14.43 -16.24 8.60
CA THR A 364 -13.95 -17.59 8.93
C THR A 364 -14.69 -18.69 8.18
N GLY A 365 -15.85 -18.39 7.59
CA GLY A 365 -16.55 -19.28 6.67
C GLY A 365 -16.01 -19.23 5.24
N VAL A 366 -16.62 -20.00 4.34
CA VAL A 366 -16.31 -19.96 2.90
C VAL A 366 -17.04 -18.78 2.27
N VAL A 367 -16.32 -17.99 1.48
CA VAL A 367 -16.93 -17.03 0.55
C VAL A 367 -17.07 -17.70 -0.82
N SER A 368 -18.31 -17.81 -1.29
CA SER A 368 -18.67 -18.44 -2.57
C SER A 368 -19.49 -17.48 -3.43
N ALA A 369 -19.76 -17.86 -4.68
CA ALA A 369 -20.65 -17.12 -5.56
C ALA A 369 -21.44 -18.12 -6.42
N VAL A 370 -22.60 -18.54 -5.92
CA VAL A 370 -23.51 -19.50 -6.57
C VAL A 370 -24.90 -18.90 -6.64
N ASP A 371 -25.46 -18.80 -7.84
CA ASP A 371 -26.82 -18.29 -8.04
C ASP A 371 -27.91 -19.27 -7.53
N VAL A 372 -29.16 -18.84 -7.52
CA VAL A 372 -30.30 -19.68 -7.11
C VAL A 372 -30.53 -20.91 -8.01
N GLY A 373 -29.97 -20.90 -9.22
CA GLY A 373 -29.97 -22.04 -10.13
C GLY A 373 -28.86 -23.06 -9.85
N GLY A 374 -27.97 -22.78 -8.90
CA GLY A 374 -26.82 -23.63 -8.58
C GLY A 374 -25.61 -23.40 -9.47
N ASN A 375 -25.59 -22.33 -10.29
CA ASN A 375 -24.49 -22.02 -11.19
C ASN A 375 -23.44 -21.15 -10.50
N ALA A 376 -22.15 -21.47 -10.72
CA ALA A 376 -21.06 -20.60 -10.30
C ALA A 376 -21.05 -19.32 -11.16
N VAL A 377 -20.97 -18.16 -10.51
CA VAL A 377 -20.94 -16.84 -11.14
C VAL A 377 -19.78 -16.01 -10.60
N PRO A 378 -19.28 -14.99 -11.34
CA PRO A 378 -18.05 -14.27 -10.97
C PRO A 378 -18.29 -13.17 -9.91
N GLY A 379 -18.84 -13.53 -8.75
CA GLY A 379 -18.95 -12.61 -7.59
C GLY A 379 -17.56 -12.26 -7.04
N GLY A 380 -17.40 -11.05 -6.51
CA GLY A 380 -16.09 -10.48 -6.15
C GLY A 380 -16.04 -9.86 -4.75
N LEU A 381 -14.82 -9.54 -4.33
CA LEU A 381 -14.53 -8.94 -3.02
C LEU A 381 -13.72 -7.66 -3.19
N SER A 382 -14.02 -6.64 -2.40
CA SER A 382 -13.27 -5.38 -2.37
C SER A 382 -13.05 -4.94 -0.93
N LEU A 383 -11.81 -4.52 -0.62
CA LEU A 383 -11.48 -3.81 0.59
C LEU A 383 -11.20 -2.35 0.25
N TYR A 384 -11.85 -1.44 0.96
CA TYR A 384 -11.69 0.00 0.82
C TYR A 384 -11.50 0.66 2.19
N GLY A 385 -10.81 1.81 2.25
CA GLY A 385 -10.49 2.47 3.50
C GLY A 385 -9.39 1.74 4.31
N PRO A 386 -9.07 2.19 5.52
CA PRO A 386 -7.83 1.82 6.21
C PRO A 386 -7.91 0.53 7.07
N GLY A 387 -9.08 -0.09 7.20
CA GLY A 387 -9.29 -1.27 8.04
C GLY A 387 -8.60 -2.54 7.56
N LYS A 388 -8.78 -3.61 8.32
CA LYS A 388 -8.17 -4.92 8.05
C LYS A 388 -9.24 -5.96 7.72
N LEU A 389 -9.05 -6.72 6.63
CA LEU A 389 -9.87 -7.88 6.28
C LEU A 389 -9.06 -9.16 6.45
N VAL A 390 -9.52 -10.05 7.33
CA VAL A 390 -8.89 -11.34 7.65
C VAL A 390 -9.72 -12.46 7.05
N LEU A 391 -9.18 -13.11 6.01
CA LEU A 391 -9.76 -14.32 5.44
C LEU A 391 -9.07 -15.52 6.08
N SER A 392 -9.78 -16.31 6.87
CA SER A 392 -9.19 -17.39 7.69
C SER A 392 -9.89 -18.75 7.55
N GLY A 393 -10.91 -18.82 6.69
CA GLY A 393 -11.63 -20.06 6.41
C GLY A 393 -10.81 -21.14 5.69
N PRO A 394 -11.45 -22.27 5.32
CA PRO A 394 -10.78 -23.39 4.67
C PRO A 394 -10.35 -23.09 3.22
N GLY A 395 -11.00 -22.12 2.55
CA GLY A 395 -10.73 -21.70 1.17
C GLY A 395 -11.99 -21.13 0.53
N ASN A 396 -11.88 -20.02 -0.19
CA ASN A 396 -12.98 -19.38 -0.89
C ASN A 396 -13.12 -19.94 -2.31
N THR A 397 -14.34 -19.90 -2.85
CA THR A 397 -14.68 -20.52 -4.14
C THR A 397 -15.29 -19.54 -5.14
N TYR A 398 -15.44 -18.26 -4.79
CA TYR A 398 -15.84 -17.23 -5.75
C TYR A 398 -14.81 -17.11 -6.89
N ALA A 399 -15.27 -16.83 -8.11
CA ALA A 399 -14.43 -16.75 -9.30
C ALA A 399 -14.23 -15.32 -9.82
N GLY A 400 -14.87 -14.32 -9.18
CA GLY A 400 -14.67 -12.92 -9.52
C GLY A 400 -13.37 -12.34 -8.94
N LYS A 401 -13.12 -11.07 -9.29
CA LYS A 401 -11.88 -10.37 -8.92
C LYS A 401 -11.86 -9.96 -7.45
N THR A 402 -10.65 -9.76 -6.93
CA THR A 402 -10.41 -9.19 -5.60
C THR A 402 -9.74 -7.82 -5.72
N PHE A 403 -10.28 -6.81 -5.06
CA PHE A 403 -9.74 -5.44 -5.04
C PHE A 403 -9.27 -5.08 -3.63
N VAL A 404 -8.09 -4.48 -3.51
CA VAL A 404 -7.55 -3.93 -2.26
C VAL A 404 -7.21 -2.47 -2.53
N LEU A 405 -8.20 -1.62 -2.34
CA LEU A 405 -8.21 -0.19 -2.68
C LEU A 405 -7.79 0.69 -1.48
N GLY A 406 -7.31 0.04 -0.42
CA GLY A 406 -6.93 0.61 0.86
C GLY A 406 -6.77 -0.50 1.91
N GLY A 407 -6.22 -0.14 3.07
CA GLY A 407 -6.22 -1.03 4.24
C GLY A 407 -5.35 -2.27 4.05
N THR A 408 -5.64 -3.33 4.80
CA THR A 408 -4.88 -4.59 4.75
C THR A 408 -5.80 -5.79 4.55
N LEU A 409 -5.70 -6.45 3.38
CA LEU A 409 -6.25 -7.78 3.14
C LEU A 409 -5.23 -8.83 3.61
N SER A 410 -5.64 -9.74 4.48
CA SER A 410 -4.74 -10.65 5.15
C SER A 410 -5.16 -12.10 4.89
N ILE A 411 -4.26 -12.90 4.30
CA ILE A 411 -4.50 -14.26 3.81
C ILE A 411 -3.49 -15.27 4.39
N GLY A 412 -3.77 -16.57 4.21
CA GLY A 412 -2.87 -17.67 4.56
C GLY A 412 -2.72 -18.75 3.48
N ARG A 413 -3.41 -18.61 2.34
CA ARG A 413 -3.34 -19.49 1.15
C ARG A 413 -3.95 -18.79 -0.06
N ASP A 414 -3.68 -19.26 -1.29
CA ASP A 414 -4.21 -18.63 -2.52
C ASP A 414 -5.74 -18.70 -2.58
N GLU A 415 -6.34 -19.80 -2.12
CA GLU A 415 -7.80 -20.01 -2.15
C GLU A 415 -8.54 -18.98 -1.31
N HIS A 416 -7.90 -18.24 -0.41
CA HIS A 416 -8.54 -17.10 0.26
C HIS A 416 -8.89 -15.98 -0.73
N LEU A 417 -8.21 -15.88 -1.87
CA LEU A 417 -8.51 -14.95 -2.94
C LEU A 417 -9.54 -15.49 -3.95
N GLY A 418 -10.22 -16.59 -3.62
CA GLY A 418 -11.17 -17.26 -4.50
C GLY A 418 -10.53 -18.32 -5.38
N ALA A 419 -11.33 -18.91 -6.28
CA ALA A 419 -10.87 -19.91 -7.23
C ALA A 419 -9.77 -19.36 -8.14
N GLY A 420 -8.74 -20.16 -8.42
CA GLY A 420 -7.70 -19.79 -9.39
C GLY A 420 -8.30 -19.59 -10.80
N PRO A 421 -7.96 -18.51 -11.53
CA PRO A 421 -8.50 -18.29 -12.87
C PRO A 421 -8.13 -19.41 -13.85
N SER A 422 -9.09 -19.82 -14.68
CA SER A 422 -8.86 -20.83 -15.72
C SER A 422 -7.94 -20.35 -16.85
N ALA A 423 -7.86 -19.04 -17.07
CA ALA A 423 -6.93 -18.37 -17.97
C ALA A 423 -6.32 -17.14 -17.29
N PHE A 424 -5.15 -16.71 -17.75
CA PHE A 424 -4.46 -15.55 -17.19
C PHE A 424 -5.34 -14.29 -17.20
N SER A 425 -5.52 -13.69 -16.02
CA SER A 425 -6.27 -12.45 -15.82
C SER A 425 -5.33 -11.44 -15.13
N PRO A 426 -4.87 -10.38 -15.83
CA PRO A 426 -3.86 -9.45 -15.32
C PRO A 426 -4.23 -8.73 -14.03
N ASP A 427 -5.53 -8.48 -13.83
CA ASP A 427 -6.11 -7.69 -12.75
C ASP A 427 -7.01 -8.52 -11.82
N HIS A 428 -6.78 -9.84 -11.77
CA HIS A 428 -7.59 -10.73 -10.94
C HIS A 428 -7.45 -10.41 -9.44
N LEU A 429 -6.27 -9.94 -9.03
CA LEU A 429 -6.06 -9.18 -7.81
C LEU A 429 -5.62 -7.76 -8.18
N THR A 430 -6.32 -6.73 -7.68
CA THR A 430 -5.90 -5.33 -7.82
C THR A 430 -5.46 -4.77 -6.48
N LEU A 431 -4.28 -4.14 -6.42
CA LEU A 431 -3.82 -3.34 -5.29
C LEU A 431 -3.74 -1.87 -5.74
N ASP A 432 -4.48 -0.98 -5.07
CA ASP A 432 -4.53 0.45 -5.38
C ASP A 432 -4.56 1.24 -4.06
N GLY A 433 -3.40 1.46 -3.46
CA GLY A 433 -3.23 2.00 -2.10
C GLY A 433 -3.41 0.98 -0.97
N GLY A 434 -3.70 -0.29 -1.30
CA GLY A 434 -3.93 -1.38 -0.35
C GLY A 434 -2.71 -2.25 -0.05
N THR A 435 -2.79 -3.02 1.04
CA THR A 435 -1.79 -4.04 1.42
C THR A 435 -2.36 -5.45 1.30
N LEU A 436 -1.64 -6.37 0.64
CA LEU A 436 -1.82 -7.81 0.80
C LEU A 436 -0.84 -8.33 1.86
N GLN A 437 -1.36 -8.84 2.98
CA GLN A 437 -0.58 -9.48 4.04
C GLN A 437 -0.62 -11.01 3.94
N VAL A 438 0.54 -11.65 3.96
CA VAL A 438 0.69 -13.10 4.10
C VAL A 438 1.10 -13.42 5.53
N ARG A 439 0.20 -14.09 6.26
CA ARG A 439 0.37 -14.38 7.69
C ARG A 439 1.20 -15.62 7.97
N ALA A 440 1.73 -15.70 9.18
CA ALA A 440 2.41 -16.88 9.72
C ALA A 440 1.56 -18.16 9.63
N GLY A 441 2.14 -19.27 9.14
CA GLY A 441 1.55 -20.61 9.23
C GLY A 441 1.91 -21.56 8.10
N THR A 442 2.08 -21.05 6.88
CA THR A 442 2.44 -21.84 5.68
C THR A 442 2.98 -20.94 4.56
N THR A 443 3.88 -21.47 3.71
CA THR A 443 4.23 -20.85 2.42
C THR A 443 2.96 -20.67 1.58
N VAL A 444 2.77 -19.47 1.01
CA VAL A 444 1.67 -19.17 0.09
C VAL A 444 2.23 -19.09 -1.33
N SER A 445 1.58 -19.76 -2.27
CA SER A 445 1.89 -19.60 -3.69
C SER A 445 0.64 -19.19 -4.44
N LEU A 446 0.66 -18.01 -5.05
CA LEU A 446 -0.44 -17.54 -5.87
C LEU A 446 -0.51 -18.32 -7.18
N HIS A 447 -1.73 -18.53 -7.67
CA HIS A 447 -1.97 -19.24 -8.92
C HIS A 447 -1.35 -18.51 -10.13
N GLN A 448 -0.76 -19.24 -11.08
CA GLN A 448 -0.08 -18.65 -12.25
C GLN A 448 -0.96 -17.74 -13.13
N ASN A 449 -2.27 -18.03 -13.17
CA ASN A 449 -3.22 -17.22 -13.95
C ASN A 449 -3.78 -16.03 -13.16
N ARG A 450 -3.44 -15.89 -11.87
CA ARG A 450 -3.83 -14.77 -11.02
C ARG A 450 -2.79 -13.66 -11.17
N GLY A 451 -3.04 -12.73 -12.09
CA GLY A 451 -2.25 -11.51 -12.20
C GLY A 451 -2.53 -10.54 -11.06
N ILE A 452 -1.55 -9.68 -10.77
CA ILE A 452 -1.68 -8.56 -9.82
C ILE A 452 -1.59 -7.25 -10.60
N ALA A 453 -2.60 -6.40 -10.50
CA ALA A 453 -2.58 -5.04 -11.03
C ALA A 453 -2.29 -4.01 -9.94
N LEU A 454 -1.31 -3.14 -10.17
CA LEU A 454 -0.97 -1.99 -9.33
C LEU A 454 -1.65 -0.74 -9.92
N GLY A 455 -2.67 -0.24 -9.21
CA GLY A 455 -3.33 1.03 -9.52
C GLY A 455 -2.43 2.23 -9.22
N PHE A 456 -2.93 3.45 -9.46
CA PHE A 456 -2.14 4.68 -9.27
C PHE A 456 -1.71 4.90 -7.81
N GLY A 457 -2.46 4.40 -6.84
CA GLY A 457 -2.08 4.40 -5.42
C GLY A 457 -0.98 3.39 -5.07
N GLY A 458 -0.50 2.60 -6.03
CA GLY A 458 0.48 1.53 -5.83
C GLY A 458 -0.09 0.34 -5.05
N GLY A 459 0.77 -0.60 -4.68
CA GLY A 459 0.40 -1.75 -3.87
C GLY A 459 1.49 -2.13 -2.89
N THR A 460 1.08 -2.57 -1.70
CA THR A 460 2.01 -3.11 -0.71
C THR A 460 1.82 -4.62 -0.57
N ILE A 461 2.91 -5.36 -0.64
CA ILE A 461 3.00 -6.76 -0.24
C ILE A 461 3.69 -6.81 1.13
N ALA A 462 3.02 -7.40 2.11
CA ALA A 462 3.52 -7.55 3.46
C ALA A 462 3.63 -9.03 3.81
N VAL A 463 4.84 -9.54 3.96
CA VAL A 463 5.05 -10.96 4.30
C VAL A 463 5.54 -11.04 5.73
N ASP A 464 4.81 -11.73 6.60
CA ASP A 464 5.21 -11.90 8.01
C ASP A 464 6.57 -12.61 8.10
N ALA A 465 7.30 -12.38 9.19
CA ALA A 465 8.64 -12.92 9.37
C ALA A 465 8.71 -14.45 9.19
N GLY A 466 9.73 -14.91 8.46
CA GLY A 466 9.94 -16.34 8.17
C GLY A 466 8.94 -16.96 7.20
N GLN A 467 7.95 -16.21 6.69
CA GLN A 467 7.04 -16.69 5.66
C GLN A 467 7.58 -16.42 4.25
N THR A 468 7.04 -17.16 3.28
CA THR A 468 7.32 -16.97 1.86
C THR A 468 6.02 -16.85 1.07
N LEU A 469 5.93 -15.80 0.25
CA LEU A 469 4.93 -15.65 -0.81
C LEU A 469 5.58 -15.90 -2.16
N THR A 470 5.13 -16.91 -2.91
CA THR A 470 5.50 -17.08 -4.32
C THR A 470 4.41 -16.48 -5.20
N VAL A 471 4.78 -15.54 -6.07
CA VAL A 471 3.89 -14.95 -7.07
C VAL A 471 4.21 -15.57 -8.43
N GLN A 472 3.30 -16.41 -8.92
CA GLN A 472 3.45 -17.11 -10.20
C GLN A 472 2.82 -16.38 -11.38
N GLY A 473 1.85 -15.50 -11.15
CA GLY A 473 1.29 -14.63 -12.18
C GLY A 473 2.05 -13.31 -12.29
N ALA A 474 1.96 -12.64 -13.43
CA ALA A 474 2.65 -11.35 -13.62
C ALA A 474 2.06 -10.24 -12.73
N ILE A 475 2.92 -9.31 -12.30
CA ILE A 475 2.52 -8.05 -11.66
C ILE A 475 2.59 -6.96 -12.73
N ASN A 476 1.56 -6.14 -12.88
CA ASN A 476 1.44 -5.13 -13.94
C ASN A 476 0.91 -3.82 -13.36
N GLY A 477 0.98 -2.73 -14.13
CA GLY A 477 0.31 -1.47 -13.80
C GLY A 477 1.26 -0.29 -13.68
N LEU A 478 0.70 0.87 -13.34
CA LEU A 478 1.45 2.14 -13.32
C LEU A 478 1.97 2.51 -11.94
N GLY A 479 1.42 1.91 -10.88
CA GLY A 479 1.77 2.26 -9.50
C GLY A 479 3.03 1.60 -8.97
N ASP A 480 3.43 2.09 -7.80
CA ASP A 480 4.57 1.59 -7.04
C ASP A 480 4.33 0.19 -6.46
N LEU A 481 5.38 -0.61 -6.37
CA LEU A 481 5.42 -1.89 -5.66
C LEU A 481 6.25 -1.74 -4.39
N ALA A 482 5.60 -1.82 -3.23
CA ALA A 482 6.28 -1.85 -1.94
C ALA A 482 6.25 -3.26 -1.35
N LEU A 483 7.41 -3.80 -0.99
CA LEU A 483 7.55 -5.03 -0.21
C LEU A 483 8.05 -4.69 1.19
N ARG A 484 7.39 -5.23 2.22
CA ARG A 484 7.83 -5.08 3.61
C ARG A 484 7.56 -6.32 4.46
N THR A 485 8.15 -6.36 5.65
CA THR A 485 7.70 -7.30 6.69
C THR A 485 6.27 -6.98 7.14
N GLY A 486 5.48 -8.03 7.38
CA GLY A 486 4.09 -7.91 7.79
C GLY A 486 3.87 -7.70 9.28
N ASP A 487 4.72 -8.28 10.14
CA ASP A 487 4.57 -8.30 11.59
C ASP A 487 5.66 -7.50 12.34
N GLY A 488 6.70 -7.04 11.64
CA GLY A 488 7.80 -6.27 12.22
C GLY A 488 8.80 -7.10 13.04
N SER A 489 8.66 -8.43 13.08
CA SER A 489 9.46 -9.30 13.96
C SER A 489 10.70 -9.91 13.27
N GLY A 490 10.87 -9.63 11.98
CA GLY A 490 11.94 -10.16 11.14
C GLY A 490 11.60 -9.99 9.65
N GLN A 491 12.41 -10.55 8.75
CA GLN A 491 12.16 -10.44 7.30
C GLN A 491 11.22 -11.55 6.81
N GLY A 492 10.19 -11.16 6.05
CA GLY A 492 9.42 -12.06 5.19
C GLY A 492 9.98 -12.06 3.75
N THR A 493 9.68 -13.12 2.99
CA THR A 493 10.18 -13.29 1.62
C THR A 493 9.06 -13.25 0.58
N MET A 494 9.26 -12.48 -0.49
CA MET A 494 8.46 -12.56 -1.71
C MET A 494 9.34 -13.14 -2.83
N VAL A 495 8.85 -14.16 -3.53
CA VAL A 495 9.50 -14.80 -4.67
C VAL A 495 8.69 -14.48 -5.92
N LEU A 496 9.29 -13.80 -6.88
CA LEU A 496 8.75 -13.63 -8.23
C LEU A 496 9.14 -14.83 -9.09
N ALA A 497 8.14 -15.59 -9.53
CA ALA A 497 8.30 -16.68 -10.51
C ALA A 497 7.78 -16.28 -11.90
N ALA A 498 7.16 -15.10 -12.02
CA ALA A 498 6.82 -14.42 -13.26
C ALA A 498 7.26 -12.94 -13.18
N PRO A 499 7.30 -12.21 -14.31
CA PRO A 499 7.74 -10.82 -14.34
C PRO A 499 6.83 -9.86 -13.55
N ALA A 500 7.45 -8.85 -12.94
CA ALA A 500 6.80 -7.63 -12.49
C ALA A 500 7.07 -6.52 -13.52
N GLU A 501 6.06 -6.24 -14.34
CA GLU A 501 6.07 -5.30 -15.49
C GLU A 501 5.44 -3.95 -15.13
N HIS A 502 5.57 -3.51 -13.88
CA HIS A 502 5.03 -2.23 -13.41
C HIS A 502 5.97 -1.05 -13.66
N TYR A 503 5.41 0.15 -13.81
CA TYR A 503 6.13 1.38 -14.16
C TYR A 503 6.41 2.31 -12.97
N GLY A 504 5.90 1.97 -11.77
CA GLY A 504 6.20 2.70 -10.53
C GLY A 504 7.48 2.20 -9.84
N LEU A 505 7.87 2.90 -8.78
CA LEU A 505 9.02 2.57 -7.94
C LEU A 505 8.87 1.17 -7.31
N THR A 506 9.95 0.39 -7.27
CA THR A 506 10.03 -0.83 -6.46
C THR A 506 10.78 -0.52 -5.17
N THR A 507 10.14 -0.74 -4.02
CA THR A 507 10.76 -0.55 -2.70
C THR A 507 10.77 -1.84 -1.90
N VAL A 508 11.89 -2.19 -1.28
CA VAL A 508 12.01 -3.33 -0.36
C VAL A 508 12.47 -2.84 1.03
N ARG A 509 11.59 -2.97 2.02
CA ARG A 509 11.79 -2.47 3.40
C ARG A 509 11.79 -3.62 4.41
N ASN A 510 12.96 -3.94 4.97
CA ASN A 510 13.10 -5.03 5.96
C ASN A 510 12.43 -6.35 5.51
N ALA A 511 12.65 -6.72 4.26
CA ALA A 511 12.08 -7.91 3.62
C ALA A 511 13.05 -8.42 2.54
N THR A 512 12.80 -9.64 2.05
CA THR A 512 13.55 -10.22 0.93
C THR A 512 12.69 -10.32 -0.32
N LEU A 513 13.10 -9.66 -1.41
CA LEU A 513 12.57 -9.87 -2.76
C LEU A 513 13.50 -10.84 -3.51
N THR A 514 12.99 -11.99 -3.93
CA THR A 514 13.73 -12.97 -4.74
C THR A 514 13.21 -13.00 -6.17
N LEU A 515 14.10 -12.78 -7.13
CA LEU A 515 13.83 -12.95 -8.55
C LEU A 515 14.30 -14.36 -8.95
N ARG A 516 13.36 -15.26 -9.24
CA ARG A 516 13.65 -16.69 -9.39
C ARG A 516 13.88 -17.11 -10.84
N GLY A 517 15.02 -17.76 -11.08
CA GLY A 517 15.33 -18.43 -12.35
C GLY A 517 15.25 -17.48 -13.55
N THR A 518 14.71 -18.00 -14.66
CA THR A 518 14.61 -17.28 -15.94
C THR A 518 13.45 -16.30 -16.04
N SER A 519 12.44 -16.44 -15.17
CA SER A 519 11.13 -15.79 -15.34
C SER A 519 10.82 -14.73 -14.28
N GLY A 520 11.42 -14.81 -13.09
CA GLY A 520 11.31 -13.75 -12.10
C GLY A 520 12.14 -12.55 -12.50
N ALA A 521 11.50 -11.40 -12.72
CA ALA A 521 12.15 -10.17 -13.13
C ALA A 521 11.37 -8.94 -12.62
N VAL A 522 12.05 -7.81 -12.52
CA VAL A 522 11.45 -6.46 -12.42
C VAL A 522 11.82 -5.74 -13.72
N VAL A 523 10.82 -5.33 -14.52
CA VAL A 523 11.06 -5.02 -15.94
C VAL A 523 11.00 -3.53 -16.28
N ASN A 524 10.07 -2.78 -15.69
CA ASN A 524 9.82 -1.38 -16.08
C ASN A 524 10.03 -0.37 -14.93
N SER A 525 10.44 -0.85 -13.74
CA SER A 525 10.62 0.00 -12.55
C SER A 525 11.72 1.04 -12.81
N PRO A 526 11.45 2.35 -12.66
CA PRO A 526 12.45 3.40 -12.92
C PRO A 526 13.54 3.45 -11.83
N TRP A 527 13.23 2.95 -10.64
CA TRP A 527 14.12 2.89 -9.48
C TRP A 527 13.88 1.61 -8.69
N ILE A 528 14.91 1.09 -8.02
CA ILE A 528 14.76 0.05 -7.00
C ILE A 528 15.44 0.53 -5.73
N GLU A 529 14.67 0.66 -4.65
CA GLU A 529 15.15 1.17 -3.36
C GLU A 529 15.09 0.10 -2.27
N LEU A 530 16.23 -0.15 -1.62
CA LEU A 530 16.37 -1.15 -0.58
C LEU A 530 16.66 -0.46 0.76
N TYR A 531 15.80 -0.67 1.75
CA TYR A 531 15.91 -0.10 3.10
C TYR A 531 15.92 -1.22 4.13
N ALA A 532 17.09 -1.57 4.67
CA ALA A 532 17.29 -2.79 5.45
C ALA A 532 16.76 -4.06 4.73
N GLY A 533 16.57 -3.97 3.41
CA GLY A 533 15.95 -4.98 2.57
C GLY A 533 17.00 -5.79 1.83
N ARG A 534 16.58 -6.97 1.36
CA ARG A 534 17.39 -7.85 0.53
C ARG A 534 16.76 -8.01 -0.85
N LEU A 535 17.55 -7.79 -1.89
CA LEU A 535 17.24 -8.23 -3.25
C LEU A 535 18.07 -9.48 -3.55
N ARG A 536 17.42 -10.59 -3.85
CA ARG A 536 18.07 -11.84 -4.24
C ARG A 536 17.84 -12.14 -5.72
N LEU A 537 18.92 -12.20 -6.47
CA LEU A 537 19.01 -12.63 -7.85
C LEU A 537 19.30 -14.14 -7.86
N ASP A 538 18.27 -14.98 -7.92
CA ASP A 538 18.38 -16.43 -7.77
C ASP A 538 18.55 -17.14 -9.13
N ASN A 539 19.78 -17.28 -9.63
CA ASN A 539 20.04 -17.96 -10.91
C ASN A 539 20.10 -19.48 -10.80
N SER A 540 19.98 -20.07 -9.60
CA SER A 540 20.18 -21.52 -9.43
C SER A 540 19.18 -22.38 -10.22
N ALA A 541 18.00 -21.82 -10.53
CA ALA A 541 16.95 -22.48 -11.32
C ALA A 541 17.02 -22.18 -12.84
N GLY A 542 18.02 -21.42 -13.29
CA GLY A 542 18.24 -21.05 -14.69
C GLY A 542 18.65 -19.58 -14.84
N ASN A 543 19.41 -19.28 -15.91
CA ASN A 543 19.81 -17.91 -16.25
C ASN A 543 18.75 -17.20 -17.12
N PRO A 544 18.59 -15.87 -17.01
CA PRO A 544 17.73 -15.11 -17.92
C PRO A 544 18.11 -15.37 -19.40
N THR A 545 17.10 -15.48 -20.28
CA THR A 545 17.23 -15.97 -21.66
C THR A 545 17.45 -14.88 -22.72
N ALA A 546 17.54 -13.61 -22.34
CA ALA A 546 17.69 -12.47 -23.26
C ALA A 546 18.76 -11.47 -22.76
N PRO A 547 19.40 -10.68 -23.65
CA PRO A 547 20.30 -9.61 -23.22
C PRO A 547 19.48 -8.56 -22.45
N GLY A 548 19.82 -8.32 -21.18
CA GLY A 548 19.13 -7.35 -20.32
C GLY A 548 18.84 -7.79 -18.88
N GLY A 549 19.35 -8.95 -18.43
CA GLY A 549 19.24 -9.36 -17.03
C GLY A 549 17.80 -9.55 -16.53
N ARG A 550 17.62 -9.55 -15.20
CA ARG A 550 16.30 -9.61 -14.53
C ARG A 550 15.84 -8.28 -13.94
N LEU A 551 16.71 -7.29 -14.02
CA LEU A 551 16.45 -5.91 -13.66
C LEU A 551 16.66 -5.07 -14.92
N PRO A 552 16.02 -3.90 -15.05
CA PRO A 552 16.21 -3.09 -16.24
C PRO A 552 17.62 -2.49 -16.20
N ASP A 553 18.36 -2.61 -17.30
CA ASP A 553 19.80 -2.27 -17.38
C ASP A 553 20.14 -0.81 -16.98
N ALA A 554 19.17 0.11 -17.01
CA ALA A 554 19.35 1.52 -16.66
C ALA A 554 18.77 1.91 -15.28
N THR A 555 18.13 0.98 -14.58
CA THR A 555 17.44 1.27 -13.31
C THR A 555 18.42 1.32 -12.15
N PRO A 556 18.59 2.47 -11.46
CA PRO A 556 19.50 2.55 -10.33
C PRO A 556 19.01 1.72 -9.14
N LEU A 557 19.98 1.10 -8.46
CA LEU A 557 19.80 0.36 -7.21
C LEU A 557 20.28 1.23 -6.05
N LYS A 558 19.34 1.70 -5.22
CA LYS A 558 19.67 2.49 -4.02
C LYS A 558 19.74 1.61 -2.78
N PHE A 559 20.86 1.71 -2.08
CA PHE A 559 21.21 0.89 -0.94
C PHE A 559 21.21 1.74 0.34
N ASN A 560 20.32 1.38 1.26
CA ASN A 560 20.17 2.00 2.59
C ASN A 560 20.16 0.88 3.65
N SER A 561 21.34 0.48 4.14
CA SER A 561 21.55 -0.74 4.94
C SER A 561 21.11 -2.03 4.24
N ALA A 562 21.28 -2.11 2.93
CA ALA A 562 20.72 -3.12 2.05
C ALA A 562 21.66 -4.31 1.77
N ILE A 563 21.06 -5.40 1.29
CA ILE A 563 21.77 -6.56 0.78
C ILE A 563 21.33 -6.83 -0.67
N LEU A 564 22.29 -6.89 -1.59
CA LEU A 564 22.09 -7.56 -2.87
C LEU A 564 22.79 -8.91 -2.82
N GLU A 565 22.05 -9.96 -3.10
CA GLU A 565 22.51 -11.33 -3.07
C GLU A 565 22.33 -11.96 -4.46
N VAL A 566 23.38 -12.57 -5.00
CA VAL A 566 23.32 -13.29 -6.27
C VAL A 566 23.68 -14.74 -6.04
N ALA A 567 22.75 -15.65 -6.33
CA ALA A 567 23.02 -17.09 -6.34
C ALA A 567 23.34 -17.53 -7.77
N ALA A 568 24.59 -17.90 -8.02
CA ALA A 568 25.06 -18.27 -9.35
C ALA A 568 24.47 -19.61 -9.84
N HIS A 569 24.22 -19.71 -11.14
CA HIS A 569 23.90 -20.97 -11.80
C HIS A 569 25.15 -21.83 -11.95
N SER A 570 25.02 -23.15 -11.94
CA SER A 570 26.17 -24.09 -12.02
C SER A 570 26.99 -23.97 -13.31
N SER A 571 26.37 -23.49 -14.40
CA SER A 571 27.03 -23.21 -15.69
C SER A 571 27.62 -21.80 -15.81
N GLY A 572 27.54 -20.99 -14.76
CA GLY A 572 27.88 -19.57 -14.78
C GLY A 572 26.69 -18.69 -15.13
N SER A 573 26.75 -17.41 -14.77
CA SER A 573 25.66 -16.43 -14.92
C SER A 573 26.22 -15.06 -15.30
N SER A 574 25.51 -14.31 -16.14
CA SER A 574 25.86 -12.91 -16.44
C SER A 574 24.62 -12.05 -16.34
N GLU A 575 24.72 -10.94 -15.60
CA GLU A 575 23.65 -9.95 -15.48
C GLU A 575 24.23 -8.54 -15.57
N THR A 576 23.47 -7.64 -16.18
CA THR A 576 23.72 -6.20 -16.17
C THR A 576 22.73 -5.58 -15.19
N LEU A 577 23.21 -4.62 -14.39
CA LEU A 577 22.45 -3.88 -13.41
C LEU A 577 22.71 -2.38 -13.66
N GLY A 578 21.75 -1.54 -13.29
CA GLY A 578 21.95 -0.09 -13.35
C GLY A 578 22.97 0.41 -12.32
N ASP A 579 22.97 1.73 -12.11
CA ASP A 579 23.88 2.38 -11.17
C ASP A 579 23.70 1.83 -9.74
N LEU A 580 24.81 1.64 -9.04
CA LEU A 580 24.84 1.23 -7.64
C LEU A 580 25.02 2.48 -6.78
N LEU A 581 23.93 2.91 -6.14
CA LEU A 581 23.88 4.11 -5.31
C LEU A 581 23.85 3.73 -3.84
N VAL A 582 24.97 3.93 -3.14
CA VAL A 582 25.11 3.59 -1.71
C VAL A 582 24.90 4.85 -0.89
N GLU A 583 23.68 4.98 -0.36
CA GLU A 583 23.19 6.23 0.24
C GLU A 583 23.34 6.26 1.76
N SER A 584 23.16 5.13 2.46
CA SER A 584 23.33 5.08 3.91
C SER A 584 23.65 3.69 4.47
N GLY A 585 24.23 3.67 5.67
CA GLY A 585 24.40 2.46 6.48
C GLY A 585 25.43 1.45 5.97
N GLU A 586 25.44 0.28 6.59
CA GLU A 586 26.28 -0.86 6.22
C GLU A 586 25.57 -1.69 5.14
N ASN A 587 26.14 -1.73 3.93
CA ASN A 587 25.54 -2.42 2.80
C ASN A 587 26.38 -3.62 2.36
N THR A 588 25.74 -4.66 1.87
CA THR A 588 26.41 -5.86 1.39
C THR A 588 26.04 -6.18 -0.05
N TYR A 589 27.05 -6.44 -0.87
CA TYR A 589 26.89 -7.08 -2.16
C TYR A 589 27.49 -8.47 -2.06
N TRP A 590 26.64 -9.50 -2.01
CA TRP A 590 27.04 -10.89 -1.83
C TRP A 590 26.89 -11.71 -3.10
N LEU A 591 27.97 -12.36 -3.52
CA LEU A 591 27.99 -13.29 -4.64
C LEU A 591 28.20 -14.73 -4.14
N ALA A 592 27.16 -15.56 -4.22
CA ALA A 592 27.29 -17.00 -4.03
C ALA A 592 27.73 -17.66 -5.35
N ALA A 593 29.05 -17.82 -5.49
CA ALA A 593 29.70 -18.45 -6.63
C ALA A 593 29.35 -19.94 -6.76
N SER A 594 29.32 -20.42 -8.00
CA SER A 594 29.18 -21.83 -8.37
C SER A 594 30.45 -22.31 -9.11
N ALA A 595 30.44 -23.53 -9.68
CA ALA A 595 31.54 -24.00 -10.52
C ALA A 595 31.72 -23.19 -11.82
N GLY A 596 30.69 -22.47 -12.26
CA GLY A 596 30.73 -21.64 -13.47
C GLY A 596 31.11 -20.19 -13.20
N SER A 597 31.56 -19.49 -14.25
CA SER A 597 31.94 -18.08 -14.16
C SER A 597 30.72 -17.18 -13.96
N THR A 598 30.75 -16.28 -12.97
CA THR A 598 29.69 -15.28 -12.73
C THR A 598 30.21 -13.88 -12.98
N VAL A 599 29.51 -13.11 -13.83
CA VAL A 599 29.87 -11.73 -14.16
C VAL A 599 28.67 -10.82 -13.90
N LEU A 600 28.83 -9.86 -13.00
CA LEU A 600 27.82 -8.85 -12.69
C LEU A 600 28.35 -7.50 -13.12
N SER A 601 27.72 -6.91 -14.15
CA SER A 601 28.12 -5.61 -14.69
C SER A 601 27.16 -4.55 -14.17
N ASN A 602 27.62 -3.74 -13.23
CA ASN A 602 26.85 -2.62 -12.70
C ASN A 602 27.12 -1.36 -13.54
N GLY A 603 26.19 -0.41 -13.47
CA GLY A 603 26.40 0.95 -13.92
C GLY A 603 27.45 1.69 -13.08
N GLN A 604 27.31 3.00 -12.93
CA GLN A 604 28.19 3.80 -12.09
C GLN A 604 28.06 3.37 -10.63
N TYR A 605 29.19 3.35 -9.93
CA TYR A 605 29.23 3.19 -8.48
C TYR A 605 29.36 4.55 -7.82
N LEU A 606 28.41 4.89 -6.93
CA LEU A 606 28.38 6.16 -6.21
C LEU A 606 28.12 5.90 -4.73
N ARG A 607 29.04 6.34 -3.87
CA ARG A 607 28.92 6.25 -2.42
C ARG A 607 28.74 7.64 -1.81
N SER A 608 27.76 7.78 -0.93
CA SER A 608 27.60 8.97 -0.10
C SER A 608 28.43 8.86 1.19
N PRO A 609 29.01 9.97 1.70
CA PRO A 609 29.61 9.99 3.03
C PRO A 609 28.59 9.50 4.09
N GLY A 610 29.05 8.69 5.05
CA GLY A 610 28.21 8.01 6.04
C GLY A 610 27.77 6.60 5.64
N ALA A 611 27.89 6.22 4.37
CA ALA A 611 27.50 4.89 3.88
C ALA A 611 28.73 4.03 3.57
N VAL A 612 28.62 2.71 3.71
CA VAL A 612 29.70 1.77 3.33
C VAL A 612 29.15 0.60 2.54
N LEU A 613 30.01 0.01 1.68
CA LEU A 613 29.68 -1.17 0.89
C LEU A 613 30.73 -2.26 1.08
N ASN A 614 30.26 -3.46 1.39
CA ASN A 614 31.09 -4.65 1.48
C ASN A 614 30.76 -5.64 0.37
N PHE A 615 31.73 -5.89 -0.52
CA PHE A 615 31.66 -6.97 -1.47
C PHE A 615 32.09 -8.27 -0.81
N THR A 616 31.25 -9.29 -0.84
CA THR A 616 31.53 -10.59 -0.22
C THR A 616 31.20 -11.70 -1.20
N SER A 617 31.80 -12.87 -1.00
CA SER A 617 31.56 -14.01 -1.89
C SER A 617 31.76 -15.35 -1.20
N SER A 618 31.12 -16.40 -1.70
CA SER A 618 31.36 -17.78 -1.22
C SER A 618 32.69 -18.38 -1.72
N ALA A 619 33.33 -17.74 -2.69
CA ALA A 619 34.65 -18.06 -3.22
C ALA A 619 35.33 -16.76 -3.70
N PRO A 620 36.67 -16.62 -3.60
CA PRO A 620 37.36 -15.37 -3.87
C PRO A 620 36.94 -14.68 -5.17
N LEU A 621 36.71 -13.36 -5.10
CA LEU A 621 36.50 -12.53 -6.28
C LEU A 621 37.74 -12.54 -7.18
N GLY A 622 37.53 -12.64 -8.49
CA GLY A 622 38.62 -12.78 -9.46
C GLY A 622 38.13 -13.15 -10.86
N GLY A 623 38.99 -13.77 -11.67
CA GLY A 623 38.71 -14.04 -13.08
C GLY A 623 37.42 -14.82 -13.36
N ALA A 624 36.98 -15.70 -12.47
CA ALA A 624 35.72 -16.45 -12.60
C ALA A 624 34.52 -15.79 -11.88
N ASN A 625 34.74 -14.91 -10.91
CA ASN A 625 33.67 -14.27 -10.12
C ASN A 625 33.91 -12.77 -10.13
N GLN A 626 33.27 -12.09 -11.08
CA GLN A 626 33.56 -10.71 -11.41
C GLN A 626 32.39 -9.81 -11.04
N ILE A 627 32.70 -8.77 -10.29
CA ILE A 627 31.83 -7.60 -10.11
C ILE A 627 32.51 -6.46 -10.87
N ARG A 628 31.83 -5.93 -11.89
CA ARG A 628 32.31 -4.84 -12.73
C ARG A 628 31.51 -3.58 -12.43
N LEU A 629 32.19 -2.44 -12.45
CA LEU A 629 31.63 -1.13 -12.15
C LEU A 629 31.92 -0.21 -13.35
N ALA A 630 30.89 0.32 -14.00
CA ALA A 630 31.07 1.13 -15.19
C ALA A 630 31.77 2.46 -14.84
N GLY A 631 32.78 2.82 -15.64
CA GLY A 631 33.53 4.08 -15.46
C GLY A 631 34.51 4.08 -14.28
N GLN A 632 34.59 3.03 -13.47
CA GLN A 632 35.53 2.95 -12.36
C GLN A 632 36.98 2.90 -12.86
N SER A 633 37.83 3.79 -12.34
CA SER A 633 39.27 3.79 -12.64
C SER A 633 39.97 2.60 -12.00
N THR A 634 41.04 2.11 -12.64
CA THR A 634 41.89 1.07 -12.04
C THR A 634 42.58 1.61 -10.79
N GLY A 635 42.52 0.86 -9.69
CA GLY A 635 43.16 1.23 -8.42
C GLY A 635 42.24 1.12 -7.21
N PHE A 636 42.64 1.76 -6.11
CA PHE A 636 41.82 1.91 -4.92
C PHE A 636 40.48 2.56 -5.27
N ILE A 637 39.37 2.01 -4.77
CA ILE A 637 38.03 2.52 -5.09
C ILE A 637 37.73 3.72 -4.19
N ASP A 638 37.58 3.49 -2.89
CA ASP A 638 37.44 4.51 -1.85
C ASP A 638 37.55 3.87 -0.45
N GLN A 639 37.54 4.70 0.59
CA GLN A 639 37.77 4.30 1.98
C GLN A 639 36.59 3.63 2.69
N GLY A 640 35.38 3.73 2.13
CA GLY A 640 34.15 3.09 2.60
C GLY A 640 33.78 1.82 1.82
N THR A 641 34.66 1.34 0.94
CA THR A 641 34.40 0.16 0.10
C THR A 641 35.35 -0.99 0.41
N PHE A 642 34.77 -2.13 0.78
CA PHE A 642 35.52 -3.27 1.32
C PHE A 642 35.28 -4.56 0.54
N VAL A 643 36.20 -5.51 0.70
CA VAL A 643 36.05 -6.91 0.30
C VAL A 643 36.21 -7.81 1.52
N ASP A 644 35.27 -8.75 1.69
CA ASP A 644 35.19 -9.70 2.81
C ASP A 644 35.23 -9.03 4.19
N GLY A 645 34.80 -7.77 4.25
CA GLY A 645 34.78 -6.91 5.43
C GLY A 645 36.16 -6.50 5.95
N MET A 646 37.25 -7.01 5.40
CA MET A 646 38.58 -6.87 6.02
C MET A 646 39.60 -6.15 5.14
N TYR A 647 39.38 -6.13 3.83
CA TYR A 647 40.29 -5.55 2.85
C TYR A 647 39.64 -4.34 2.19
N TYR A 648 40.43 -3.32 1.85
CA TYR A 648 39.93 -2.29 0.93
C TYR A 648 39.67 -2.90 -0.45
N ALA A 649 38.64 -2.41 -1.12
CA ALA A 649 38.33 -2.81 -2.48
C ALA A 649 39.24 -2.10 -3.50
N VAL A 650 39.68 -2.85 -4.51
CA VAL A 650 40.49 -2.37 -5.62
C VAL A 650 39.82 -2.77 -6.92
N TYR A 651 39.71 -1.83 -7.85
CA TYR A 651 39.33 -2.13 -9.22
C TYR A 651 40.56 -2.54 -10.02
N SER A 652 40.61 -3.80 -10.45
CA SER A 652 41.77 -4.35 -11.14
C SER A 652 41.93 -3.82 -12.57
N SER A 653 43.13 -3.93 -13.13
CA SER A 653 43.38 -3.67 -14.56
C SER A 653 42.64 -4.64 -15.49
N ALA A 654 42.13 -5.75 -14.94
CA ALA A 654 41.27 -6.70 -15.62
C ALA A 654 39.78 -6.33 -15.53
N GLY A 655 39.43 -5.13 -15.02
CA GLY A 655 38.08 -4.58 -15.06
C GLY A 655 37.10 -5.22 -14.08
N HIS A 656 37.55 -5.59 -12.87
CA HIS A 656 36.69 -6.15 -11.82
C HIS A 656 37.18 -5.79 -10.42
N VAL A 657 36.26 -5.76 -9.46
CA VAL A 657 36.52 -5.59 -8.03
C VAL A 657 37.28 -6.79 -7.46
N ARG A 658 38.30 -6.52 -6.65
CA ARG A 658 39.06 -7.53 -5.88
C ARG A 658 39.49 -6.95 -4.53
N ALA A 659 39.90 -7.82 -3.61
CA ALA A 659 40.58 -7.40 -2.40
C ALA A 659 41.95 -6.75 -2.72
N MET A 660 42.32 -5.71 -1.98
CA MET A 660 43.68 -5.18 -2.00
C MET A 660 44.68 -6.24 -1.51
N THR A 661 45.76 -6.41 -2.25
CA THR A 661 46.81 -7.41 -2.01
C THR A 661 48.10 -6.74 -1.57
N THR A 662 49.04 -7.49 -0.97
CA THR A 662 50.39 -6.98 -0.69
C THR A 662 51.21 -6.90 -1.97
N GLY A 663 51.98 -5.82 -2.15
CA GLY A 663 52.74 -5.60 -3.38
C GLY A 663 53.47 -4.26 -3.43
N ALA A 664 54.25 -4.08 -4.49
CA ALA A 664 55.04 -2.86 -4.71
C ALA A 664 54.24 -1.74 -5.40
N GLY A 665 53.08 -2.05 -6.00
CA GLY A 665 52.29 -1.09 -6.77
C GLY A 665 51.51 -0.12 -5.89
N GLN A 666 51.24 1.08 -6.40
CA GLN A 666 50.60 2.18 -5.65
C GLN A 666 49.21 1.87 -5.06
N HIS A 667 48.55 0.79 -5.51
CA HIS A 667 47.25 0.31 -5.05
C HIS A 667 47.32 -1.03 -4.29
N ASP A 668 48.51 -1.46 -3.90
CA ASP A 668 48.75 -2.62 -3.05
C ASP A 668 49.11 -2.17 -1.62
N TYR A 669 48.97 -3.08 -0.64
CA TYR A 669 49.47 -2.87 0.71
C TYR A 669 51.00 -2.98 0.79
N ALA A 670 51.64 -1.97 1.37
CA ALA A 670 52.95 -2.10 1.98
C ALA A 670 52.83 -2.76 3.36
N THR A 671 53.81 -3.60 3.72
CA THR A 671 53.82 -4.38 4.97
C THR A 671 54.61 -3.71 6.10
N SER A 672 55.17 -2.52 5.84
CA SER A 672 55.83 -1.64 6.79
C SER A 672 55.35 -0.20 6.57
N VAL A 673 55.58 0.67 7.56
CA VAL A 673 55.24 2.10 7.46
C VAL A 673 56.00 2.71 6.29
N THR A 674 55.27 2.97 5.20
CA THR A 674 55.83 3.48 3.93
C THR A 674 55.01 4.68 3.51
N PRO A 675 55.61 5.89 3.45
CA PRO A 675 54.89 7.11 3.08
C PRO A 675 54.19 6.99 1.71
N ASP A 676 53.03 7.66 1.55
CA ASP A 676 52.23 7.70 0.31
C ASP A 676 51.76 6.31 -0.20
N ARG A 677 51.67 5.33 0.70
CA ARG A 677 51.19 3.97 0.39
C ARG A 677 50.02 3.58 1.27
N HIS A 678 49.22 2.63 0.79
CA HIS A 678 48.30 1.89 1.65
C HIS A 678 49.14 0.94 2.50
N VAL A 679 48.98 0.97 3.82
CA VAL A 679 49.81 0.18 4.73
C VAL A 679 48.95 -0.82 5.48
N ARG A 680 49.38 -2.08 5.50
CA ARG A 680 48.82 -3.11 6.37
C ARG A 680 49.91 -3.71 7.25
N LEU A 681 49.79 -3.47 8.55
CA LEU A 681 50.74 -3.92 9.55
C LEU A 681 50.22 -5.18 10.24
N THR A 682 51.11 -6.17 10.37
CA THR A 682 50.89 -7.41 11.14
C THR A 682 51.79 -7.49 12.38
N ALA A 683 52.65 -6.48 12.58
CA ALA A 683 53.49 -6.32 13.75
C ALA A 683 53.56 -4.83 14.12
N THR A 684 53.64 -4.54 15.42
CA THR A 684 53.78 -3.16 15.93
C THR A 684 55.11 -2.57 15.44
N PRO A 685 55.10 -1.48 14.65
CA PRO A 685 56.32 -0.82 14.22
C PRO A 685 56.94 -0.04 15.39
N ALA A 686 58.17 0.43 15.21
CA ALA A 686 58.75 1.44 16.10
C ALA A 686 57.88 2.72 16.09
N ALA A 687 58.04 3.57 17.10
CA ALA A 687 57.35 4.86 17.14
C ALA A 687 57.70 5.70 15.90
N GLN A 688 56.69 6.31 15.28
CA GLN A 688 56.82 7.04 14.01
C GLN A 688 56.92 8.55 14.26
N SER A 689 57.75 9.24 13.47
CA SER A 689 57.62 10.69 13.29
C SER A 689 56.35 11.00 12.49
N SER A 690 56.06 12.28 12.22
CA SER A 690 54.94 12.63 11.34
C SER A 690 55.07 11.91 10.01
N VAL A 691 53.99 11.29 9.56
CA VAL A 691 53.97 10.46 8.37
C VAL A 691 52.62 10.53 7.69
N GLU A 692 52.66 10.59 6.36
CA GLU A 692 51.46 10.52 5.51
C GLU A 692 51.36 9.14 4.87
N LEU A 693 50.27 8.44 5.16
CA LEU A 693 49.90 7.18 4.53
C LEU A 693 48.61 7.39 3.73
N LYS A 694 48.34 6.55 2.74
CA LYS A 694 47.03 6.61 2.04
C LYS A 694 45.92 6.09 2.95
N THR A 695 46.08 4.85 3.39
CA THR A 695 45.21 4.19 4.37
C THR A 695 46.04 3.33 5.31
N LEU A 696 45.50 3.02 6.49
CA LEU A 696 46.14 2.16 7.48
C LEU A 696 45.25 0.97 7.83
N THR A 697 45.83 -0.22 7.86
CA THR A 697 45.21 -1.43 8.39
C THR A 697 46.08 -2.02 9.49
N LEU A 698 45.52 -2.19 10.68
CA LEU A 698 46.13 -2.89 11.81
C LEU A 698 45.53 -4.28 11.90
N HIS A 699 46.34 -5.32 11.65
CA HIS A 699 45.89 -6.70 11.62
C HIS A 699 46.45 -7.51 12.79
N GLY A 700 45.57 -8.04 13.63
CA GLY A 700 45.89 -8.64 14.92
C GLY A 700 46.06 -7.58 16.02
N SER A 701 46.78 -7.93 17.08
CA SER A 701 47.10 -7.02 18.20
C SER A 701 48.28 -6.10 17.86
N VAL A 702 48.08 -5.20 16.90
CA VAL A 702 49.11 -4.30 16.38
C VAL A 702 48.85 -2.87 16.84
N ASN A 703 49.83 -2.20 17.42
CA ASN A 703 49.73 -0.80 17.78
C ASN A 703 50.40 0.09 16.73
N PHE A 704 49.99 1.34 16.64
CA PHE A 704 50.65 2.38 15.87
C PHE A 704 50.89 3.59 16.78
N LEU A 705 52.15 3.83 17.11
CA LEU A 705 52.56 4.86 18.07
C LEU A 705 53.26 5.99 17.32
N LEU A 706 52.81 7.22 17.52
CA LEU A 706 53.48 8.42 17.05
C LEU A 706 54.40 8.96 18.16
N ALA A 707 55.51 9.56 17.76
CA ALA A 707 56.35 10.36 18.65
C ALA A 707 55.57 11.59 19.17
N PRO A 708 55.95 12.18 20.32
CA PRO A 708 55.33 13.41 20.80
C PRO A 708 55.39 14.53 19.74
N GLY A 709 54.28 15.23 19.49
CA GLY A 709 54.21 16.27 18.46
C GLY A 709 54.03 15.75 17.02
N ALA A 710 53.98 14.44 16.81
CA ALA A 710 53.85 13.86 15.47
C ALA A 710 52.39 13.61 15.06
N GLU A 711 52.16 13.66 13.76
CA GLU A 711 50.85 13.52 13.13
C GLU A 711 50.84 12.33 12.16
N LEU A 712 49.76 11.54 12.17
CA LEU A 712 49.46 10.58 11.12
C LEU A 712 48.42 11.20 10.18
N THR A 713 48.81 11.44 8.93
CA THR A 713 47.86 11.83 7.89
C THR A 713 47.43 10.59 7.11
N LEU A 714 46.12 10.36 7.02
CA LEU A 714 45.52 9.37 6.12
C LEU A 714 44.93 10.11 4.92
N SER A 715 45.70 10.23 3.84
CA SER A 715 45.34 11.07 2.69
C SER A 715 44.11 10.57 1.93
N GLU A 716 43.79 9.29 2.05
CA GLU A 716 42.55 8.68 1.52
C GLU A 716 41.52 8.38 2.62
N GLY A 717 41.78 8.75 3.89
CA GLY A 717 40.78 8.69 4.97
C GLY A 717 40.34 7.29 5.45
N GLY A 718 41.10 6.24 5.17
CA GLY A 718 40.75 4.87 5.57
C GLY A 718 41.56 4.31 6.75
N LEU A 719 40.87 3.84 7.80
CA LEU A 719 41.43 3.07 8.90
C LEU A 719 40.69 1.74 9.15
N VAL A 720 41.40 0.61 9.11
CA VAL A 720 40.82 -0.73 9.40
C VAL A 720 41.54 -1.37 10.57
N LYS A 721 40.80 -1.82 11.57
CA LYS A 721 41.23 -2.85 12.53
C LYS A 721 40.68 -4.20 12.09
N SER A 722 41.54 -5.21 12.03
CA SER A 722 41.19 -6.58 11.65
C SER A 722 41.95 -7.62 12.47
N GLY A 723 41.60 -8.90 12.35
CA GLY A 723 42.39 -10.03 12.86
C GLY A 723 42.22 -10.33 14.35
N GLY A 724 41.23 -9.74 15.02
CA GLY A 724 40.93 -9.93 16.44
C GLY A 724 41.85 -9.16 17.38
N GLY A 725 41.40 -8.99 18.62
CA GLY A 725 42.17 -8.36 19.68
C GLY A 725 42.20 -6.83 19.60
N ASN A 726 43.05 -6.25 20.44
CA ASN A 726 43.07 -4.81 20.68
C ASN A 726 44.23 -4.17 19.94
N SER A 727 43.95 -3.04 19.29
CA SER A 727 44.95 -2.12 18.76
C SER A 727 44.84 -0.76 19.44
N LEU A 728 45.99 -0.11 19.58
CA LEU A 728 46.10 1.27 20.01
C LEU A 728 46.71 2.09 18.87
N LEU A 729 46.01 3.15 18.46
CA LEU A 729 46.60 4.27 17.74
C LEU A 729 46.78 5.41 18.74
N SER A 730 48.01 5.87 18.97
CA SER A 730 48.30 6.94 19.93
C SER A 730 49.29 7.96 19.39
N GLY A 731 49.10 9.22 19.78
CA GLY A 731 49.83 10.38 19.27
C GLY A 731 49.00 11.64 19.41
N ASP A 732 49.44 12.74 18.80
CA ASP A 732 48.70 14.00 18.90
C ASP A 732 47.53 14.01 17.91
N TRP A 733 47.82 13.91 16.60
CA TRP A 733 46.80 14.05 15.56
C TRP A 733 46.71 12.85 14.61
N LEU A 734 45.47 12.43 14.36
CA LEU A 734 45.06 11.67 13.19
C LEU A 734 44.35 12.64 12.25
N VAL A 735 44.98 12.95 11.11
CA VAL A 735 44.47 13.92 10.14
C VAL A 735 43.89 13.18 8.95
N SER A 736 42.72 13.61 8.46
CA SER A 736 42.18 13.17 7.18
C SER A 736 41.62 14.36 6.40
N PRO A 737 41.96 14.51 5.11
CA PRO A 737 41.43 15.60 4.29
C PRO A 737 40.00 15.36 3.79
N THR A 738 39.48 14.14 3.96
CA THR A 738 38.16 13.68 3.52
C THR A 738 37.43 13.00 4.69
N GLU A 739 36.27 12.40 4.43
CA GLU A 739 35.62 11.51 5.40
C GLU A 739 36.58 10.43 5.92
N LEU A 740 36.71 10.35 7.25
CA LEU A 740 37.45 9.30 7.93
C LEU A 740 36.55 8.09 8.17
N VAL A 741 36.76 7.01 7.41
CA VAL A 741 36.05 5.73 7.61
C VAL A 741 36.90 4.80 8.48
N ILE A 742 36.32 4.36 9.60
CA ILE A 742 36.96 3.52 10.60
C ILE A 742 36.20 2.21 10.74
N ARG A 743 36.81 1.11 10.29
CA ARG A 743 36.22 -0.23 10.35
C ARG A 743 36.85 -1.07 11.44
N ALA A 744 36.02 -1.58 12.36
CA ALA A 744 36.39 -2.69 13.24
C ALA A 744 35.84 -3.98 12.63
N ALA A 745 36.66 -4.70 11.86
CA ALA A 745 36.21 -5.61 10.81
C ALA A 745 35.74 -7.00 11.29
N GLY A 746 36.39 -7.58 12.29
CA GLY A 746 36.13 -8.91 12.83
C GLY A 746 35.50 -8.85 14.22
N THR A 747 34.86 -9.94 14.65
CA THR A 747 33.99 -10.06 15.84
C THR A 747 34.69 -9.98 17.21
N ALA A 748 35.96 -9.55 17.25
CA ALA A 748 36.71 -9.32 18.48
C ALA A 748 37.65 -8.11 18.35
N ASP A 749 37.44 -7.28 17.34
CA ASP A 749 38.31 -6.15 17.04
C ASP A 749 37.96 -4.94 17.89
N ILE A 750 38.93 -4.49 18.69
CA ILE A 750 38.81 -3.22 19.43
C ILE A 750 39.92 -2.29 18.96
N LEU A 751 39.55 -1.11 18.49
CA LEU A 751 40.48 -0.05 18.15
C LEU A 751 40.36 1.11 19.13
N ASN A 752 41.44 1.38 19.86
CA ASN A 752 41.53 2.52 20.76
C ASN A 752 42.24 3.67 20.05
N LEU A 753 41.52 4.76 19.79
CA LEU A 753 42.03 5.97 19.16
C LEU A 753 42.37 6.99 20.24
N ASN A 754 43.61 6.99 20.71
CA ASN A 754 44.13 7.96 21.67
C ASN A 754 44.80 9.17 20.98
N THR A 755 44.42 9.43 19.73
CA THR A 755 44.80 10.61 18.94
C THR A 755 43.58 11.52 18.80
N SER A 756 43.77 12.83 18.76
CA SER A 756 42.71 13.74 18.33
C SER A 756 42.54 13.63 16.82
N VAL A 757 41.29 13.64 16.34
CA VAL A 757 40.96 13.57 14.92
C VAL A 757 40.81 14.99 14.37
N LEU A 758 41.49 15.29 13.25
CA LEU A 758 41.32 16.54 12.50
C LEU A 758 40.81 16.25 11.09
N ILE A 759 39.65 16.80 10.75
CA ILE A 759 39.10 16.81 9.39
C ILE A 759 38.75 18.26 9.05
N PRO A 760 39.62 18.97 8.28
CA PRO A 760 39.50 20.42 8.08
C PRO A 760 38.36 20.82 7.13
N GLY A 761 37.73 19.87 6.44
CA GLY A 761 36.61 20.09 5.52
C GLY A 761 35.22 19.97 6.19
N GLY A 762 34.19 19.81 5.34
CA GLY A 762 32.80 19.58 5.77
C GLY A 762 32.47 18.12 6.12
N ASP A 763 33.43 17.20 5.99
CA ASP A 763 33.26 15.78 6.25
C ASP A 763 33.41 15.44 7.75
N GLY A 764 33.10 14.20 8.10
CA GLY A 764 33.15 13.69 9.47
C GLY A 764 33.68 12.27 9.57
N ILE A 765 33.28 11.56 10.63
CA ILE A 765 33.72 10.20 10.93
C ILE A 765 32.61 9.22 10.61
N THR A 766 32.96 8.11 9.95
CA THR A 766 32.06 6.96 9.80
C THR A 766 32.65 5.73 10.46
N LYS A 767 31.97 5.24 11.50
CA LYS A 767 32.25 3.98 12.17
C LYS A 767 31.44 2.86 11.52
N CYS A 768 32.13 1.87 10.99
CA CYS A 768 31.54 0.68 10.36
C CYS A 768 32.12 -0.64 10.91
N GLY A 769 31.52 -1.75 10.48
CA GLY A 769 31.87 -3.11 10.94
C GLY A 769 31.39 -3.44 12.36
N PRO A 770 31.36 -4.74 12.72
CA PRO A 770 30.58 -5.27 13.83
C PRO A 770 31.04 -4.85 15.23
N GLU A 771 32.30 -4.44 15.40
CA GLU A 771 32.90 -4.28 16.73
C GLU A 771 33.19 -2.83 17.12
N THR A 772 34.09 -2.63 18.11
CA THR A 772 34.20 -1.39 18.87
C THR A 772 35.35 -0.51 18.39
N VAL A 773 35.05 0.77 18.20
CA VAL A 773 36.06 1.84 18.14
C VAL A 773 35.88 2.73 19.36
N VAL A 774 36.95 2.95 20.12
CA VAL A 774 36.98 3.88 21.25
C VAL A 774 37.58 5.19 20.78
N LEU A 775 36.80 6.28 20.84
CA LEU A 775 37.24 7.63 20.48
C LEU A 775 37.77 8.35 21.73
N GLY A 776 39.08 8.29 21.94
CA GLY A 776 39.76 8.76 23.15
C GLY A 776 40.52 10.09 23.01
N GLY A 777 40.62 10.67 21.80
CA GLY A 777 41.24 11.98 21.58
C GLY A 777 40.50 13.12 22.28
N PHE A 778 41.24 13.98 22.99
CA PHE A 778 40.68 15.05 23.84
C PHE A 778 40.23 16.31 23.09
N SER A 779 40.52 16.45 21.79
CA SER A 779 40.23 17.67 21.01
C SER A 779 39.95 17.36 19.54
N ASN A 780 38.98 16.48 19.29
CA ASN A 780 38.54 16.17 17.93
C ASN A 780 37.98 17.44 17.26
N LEU A 781 38.40 17.71 16.02
CA LEU A 781 38.05 18.90 15.24
C LEU A 781 37.60 18.50 13.84
N TYR A 782 36.29 18.42 13.65
CA TYR A 782 35.62 18.18 12.37
C TYR A 782 34.21 18.77 12.39
N LEU A 783 33.68 19.16 11.23
CA LEU A 783 32.37 19.80 11.11
C LEU A 783 31.26 18.84 10.70
N GLY A 784 31.58 17.79 9.93
CA GLY A 784 30.61 16.84 9.41
C GLY A 784 30.03 15.87 10.44
N PRO A 785 29.15 14.96 10.01
CA PRO A 785 28.47 14.03 10.89
C PRO A 785 29.40 12.96 11.46
N THR A 786 29.11 12.54 12.69
CA THR A 786 29.61 11.28 13.24
C THR A 786 28.58 10.20 12.96
N THR A 787 28.86 9.34 11.99
CA THR A 787 27.97 8.26 11.56
C THR A 787 28.42 6.92 12.15
N VAL A 788 27.48 6.15 12.69
CA VAL A 788 27.71 4.75 13.11
C VAL A 788 26.79 3.85 12.31
N THR A 789 27.36 3.05 11.41
CA THR A 789 26.62 2.14 10.51
C THR A 789 26.46 0.73 11.07
N ASP A 790 27.43 0.30 11.89
CA ASP A 790 27.43 -1.00 12.55
C ASP A 790 28.38 -0.98 13.77
N GLY A 791 28.18 -1.93 14.67
CA GLY A 791 28.94 -2.08 15.90
C GLY A 791 28.78 -0.91 16.87
N THR A 792 29.84 -0.64 17.64
CA THR A 792 29.81 0.39 18.69
C THR A 792 30.90 1.43 18.50
N LEU A 793 30.52 2.71 18.44
CA LEU A 793 31.43 3.82 18.72
C LEU A 793 31.34 4.12 20.22
N LYS A 794 32.45 4.00 20.94
CA LYS A 794 32.51 4.21 22.38
C LYS A 794 33.25 5.49 22.70
N ALA A 795 32.71 6.33 23.57
CA ALA A 795 33.42 7.48 24.10
C ALA A 795 34.60 7.02 24.97
N GLY A 796 35.80 7.49 24.65
CA GLY A 796 37.00 7.26 25.46
C GLY A 796 37.35 8.45 26.37
N THR A 797 36.65 9.57 26.21
CA THR A 797 36.89 10.82 26.94
C THR A 797 35.62 11.67 26.99
N TRP A 798 35.64 12.74 27.78
CA TRP A 798 34.57 13.73 27.83
C TRP A 798 34.46 14.48 26.49
N ALA A 799 33.24 14.69 26.00
CA ALA A 799 32.97 15.36 24.72
C ALA A 799 33.76 14.77 23.54
N ALA A 800 33.84 13.44 23.46
CA ALA A 800 34.54 12.72 22.39
C ALA A 800 34.06 13.12 20.98
N ILE A 801 32.75 13.41 20.81
CA ILE A 801 32.22 13.98 19.56
C ILE A 801 32.17 15.52 19.70
N PRO A 802 32.57 16.30 18.69
CA PRO A 802 32.40 17.76 18.70
C PRO A 802 30.93 18.15 18.86
N GLU A 803 30.64 19.17 19.67
CA GLU A 803 29.25 19.55 20.03
C GLU A 803 28.40 20.01 18.83
N TRP A 804 29.03 20.46 17.74
CA TRP A 804 28.38 20.85 16.50
C TRP A 804 28.24 19.71 15.48
N SER A 805 28.82 18.53 15.73
CA SER A 805 28.68 17.38 14.84
C SER A 805 27.33 16.68 15.07
N PRO A 806 26.53 16.42 14.02
CA PRO A 806 25.38 15.52 14.12
C PRO A 806 25.82 14.08 14.42
N LEU A 807 25.15 13.41 15.35
CA LEU A 807 25.29 11.96 15.55
C LEU A 807 24.22 11.24 14.73
N VAL A 808 24.66 10.41 13.78
CA VAL A 808 23.77 9.63 12.91
C VAL A 808 23.97 8.14 13.20
N LEU A 809 22.93 7.48 13.69
CA LEU A 809 22.93 6.04 13.91
C LEU A 809 22.09 5.40 12.81
N THR A 810 22.64 4.40 12.13
CA THR A 810 21.93 3.66 11.08
C THR A 810 22.05 2.16 11.33
N GLY A 811 21.05 1.39 10.89
CA GLY A 811 21.03 -0.05 11.06
C GLY A 811 21.26 -0.47 12.52
N PRO A 812 22.20 -1.38 12.82
CA PRO A 812 22.52 -1.82 14.18
C PRO A 812 23.52 -0.91 14.93
N GLY A 813 23.96 0.20 14.35
CA GLY A 813 25.00 1.07 14.91
C GLY A 813 24.64 1.68 16.27
N LYS A 814 25.62 1.74 17.18
CA LYS A 814 25.45 2.24 18.56
C LYS A 814 26.51 3.25 18.95
N PHE A 815 26.11 4.21 19.78
CA PHE A 815 27.04 5.08 20.51
C PHE A 815 26.98 4.78 22.02
N ASP A 816 28.11 4.34 22.59
CA ASP A 816 28.27 4.05 24.02
C ASP A 816 28.97 5.22 24.71
N LEU A 817 28.28 5.86 25.65
CA LEU A 817 28.82 6.99 26.43
C LEU A 817 29.94 6.60 27.38
N ALA A 818 30.07 5.31 27.73
CA ALA A 818 31.08 4.81 28.66
C ALA A 818 31.15 5.55 30.02
N GLY A 819 30.03 6.16 30.45
CA GLY A 819 29.96 6.96 31.67
C GLY A 819 30.41 8.43 31.52
N PHE A 820 30.74 8.88 30.32
CA PHE A 820 31.06 10.29 30.03
C PHE A 820 29.82 11.10 29.64
N ASN A 821 29.88 12.41 29.88
CA ASN A 821 28.90 13.35 29.35
C ASN A 821 29.25 13.71 27.89
N GLN A 822 28.23 13.77 27.03
CA GLN A 822 28.36 14.12 25.62
C GLN A 822 27.24 15.08 25.20
N THR A 823 27.60 16.12 24.45
CA THR A 823 26.66 17.00 23.74
C THR A 823 26.96 16.94 22.25
N VAL A 824 25.93 16.89 21.40
CA VAL A 824 26.04 16.82 19.93
C VAL A 824 24.98 17.73 19.32
N ALA A 825 25.11 18.09 18.04
CA ALA A 825 24.21 19.06 17.41
C ALA A 825 22.78 18.54 17.30
N ARG A 826 22.63 17.26 16.93
CA ARG A 826 21.37 16.51 16.88
C ARG A 826 21.65 15.02 16.83
N VAL A 827 20.63 14.21 17.12
CA VAL A 827 20.67 12.76 16.93
C VAL A 827 19.64 12.37 15.86
N THR A 828 20.09 11.60 14.87
CA THR A 828 19.23 10.96 13.86
C THR A 828 19.34 9.44 14.01
N MET A 829 18.20 8.74 13.97
CA MET A 829 18.10 7.28 14.06
C MET A 829 17.24 6.73 12.92
#